data_AF-A0A3A0AUB6-F1
#
_entry.id   AF-A0A3A0AUB6-F1
#
_cell.length_a   1.000
_cell.length_b   1.000
_cell.length_c   1.000
_cell.angle_alpha   90.00
_cell.angle_beta   90.00
_cell.angle_gamma   90.00
#
_symmetry.space_group_name_H-M   'P 1'
#
loop_
_entity.id
_entity.type
_entity.pdbx_description
1 polymer ?
#
loop_
_entity_poly.entity_id
_entity_poly.type
_entity_poly.pdbx_seq_one_letter_code
_entity_poly.pdbx_strand_id
1 'polypeptide(L)'
;YHGKILRINRDGTVPADNPFVDGAGPNLDAIWARGLRNPFRFSFDPTTGAMYIGDVGGNDNSSIEEVNLGIAGANYGWPICEGSCATAGMTNPIFSYGHSNRDASITGGLVYRGSQFPAAYQGSYFYADYAQNWIRRLTFGANGAVSGNLAFEPADGTLDGPYGAIVDLKVGPDGALYYVDIALDNTGQQTGPGSVHRISYAGANQPPVLSSVTATPSSGPGPTLAVTLSASASDPEGAPLTYAWDFGDSTTGSGATVNHTYLTPGVYQARVRVSDGQLETFSTPVTITVGVAPQVTISAPQANAPFRGGDVIAMAASATDDGPLSDSSYSWTVLFHHAGHVHPAAGPLSGSSATFDIPISGHDFSGTTSYEFIVTVTDQDGLQSSASTFIYPDKVNLTIESDPPGLSLSIDQSTLVAPFTHDTLIGFTHTLTAPLQQSLGGTLYSFVSWSDGGTAQHVIVAPEADRTYRALYQPVATATPTPSPTATVSPTGFPATGILDTFNRANGSLGAGWGGSASGFALVGNQVDVGAGGDIYWRASSFGPDQEVFVTFTTIDSAGAEMDLLLKSQSNSWWGAGLIEVWYDPVNRRVQVWTFASAQGWVQRGADIPVTLVNGDRFGARAMADGTVTVYRNGNLLASRSVAGWPYAAGGGYIGLWLSGAGNALLDDFGGGTFVAGPTPTATPSPTATVTPSPTATSTPSPTATPTATATPTATPTVTVTPTATPSPAPSATPTATSTATPSPTATVTPGPTATPTPSPTPSPTPSPTPTQNPDVIFSDGFESGNLAAWSSSVVDSGDLRVTTGAALVGLYGLQAVIDSNGGIYVTDARPNAETRYRMRFSFDPNSLTMAAGNAHYIFYGYHGSSTVALRVEFRFASGAYALRASLRNDANTWTQTNWLTISDAPHVVELDWRAATAAGANNGGLTFWIDGAQVANLAGVDNDTRRIDQVRLGPVAGVDSGTRGTYYFDAFESRRSTYIGPAGGS
;
A
#
# COMPACT_ATOMS: atom_id res chain seq x y z
N TYR A 1 15.64 4.68 13.78
CA TYR A 1 15.12 3.59 14.64
C TYR A 1 14.04 2.86 13.85
N HIS A 2 14.11 1.54 13.69
CA HIS A 2 13.09 0.76 12.96
C HIS A 2 12.69 -0.47 13.80
N GLY A 3 11.41 -0.79 13.89
CA GLY A 3 10.93 -1.98 14.63
C GLY A 3 11.21 -1.96 16.14
N LYS A 4 10.84 -0.87 16.83
CA LYS A 4 11.15 -0.61 18.26
C LYS A 4 9.97 0.08 18.95
N ILE A 5 9.74 -0.25 20.23
CA ILE A 5 9.08 0.67 21.17
C ILE A 5 10.18 1.54 21.80
N LEU A 6 9.96 2.86 21.86
CA LEU A 6 10.81 3.81 22.56
C LEU A 6 10.14 4.28 23.86
N ARG A 7 10.95 4.56 24.89
CA ARG A 7 10.51 5.17 26.15
C ARG A 7 11.44 6.32 26.51
N ILE A 8 10.86 7.51 26.62
CA ILE A 8 11.54 8.77 26.92
C ILE A 8 10.81 9.52 28.04
N ASN A 9 11.54 10.37 28.76
CA ASN A 9 10.98 11.33 29.69
C ASN A 9 10.26 12.47 28.93
N ARG A 10 9.41 13.23 29.63
CA ARG A 10 8.66 14.37 29.05
C ARG A 10 9.55 15.55 28.61
N ASP A 11 10.81 15.57 29.02
CA ASP A 11 11.84 16.54 28.61
C ASP A 11 12.72 16.03 27.44
N GLY A 12 12.40 14.85 26.89
CA GLY A 12 13.16 14.20 25.82
C GLY A 12 14.39 13.41 26.29
N THR A 13 14.73 13.41 27.58
CA THR A 13 15.83 12.59 28.11
C THR A 13 15.47 11.11 28.18
N VAL A 14 16.48 10.25 28.20
CA VAL A 14 16.26 8.79 28.39
C VAL A 14 16.13 8.48 29.89
N PRO A 15 15.10 7.73 30.32
CA PRO A 15 14.99 7.25 31.69
C PRO A 15 16.12 6.28 32.05
N ALA A 16 16.75 6.45 33.22
CA ALA A 16 17.86 5.60 33.66
C ALA A 16 17.47 4.14 33.98
N ASP A 17 16.17 3.81 33.95
CA ASP A 17 15.61 2.47 34.08
C ASP A 17 15.18 1.86 32.72
N ASN A 18 15.54 2.47 31.59
CA ASN A 18 15.38 1.83 30.28
C ASN A 18 16.35 0.62 30.16
N PRO A 19 15.89 -0.49 29.51
CA PRO A 19 16.59 -1.78 29.52
C PRO A 19 17.87 -1.85 28.68
N PHE A 20 18.19 -0.81 27.91
CA PHE A 20 19.37 -0.74 27.02
C PHE A 20 20.21 0.53 27.22
N VAL A 21 20.14 1.15 28.40
CA VAL A 21 20.97 2.32 28.74
C VAL A 21 22.36 1.84 29.14
N ASP A 22 23.38 2.21 28.37
CA ASP A 22 24.80 2.08 28.75
C ASP A 22 25.61 3.39 28.67
N GLY A 23 25.00 4.48 28.16
CA GLY A 23 25.48 5.84 28.34
C GLY A 23 26.00 6.51 27.07
N ALA A 24 27.10 7.25 27.17
CA ALA A 24 27.61 8.05 26.06
C ALA A 24 28.32 7.17 25.02
N GLY A 25 27.58 6.72 24.01
CA GLY A 25 28.08 5.89 22.91
C GLY A 25 27.26 6.01 21.62
N PRO A 26 27.48 5.11 20.63
CA PRO A 26 26.67 5.02 19.41
C PRO A 26 25.34 4.28 19.62
N ASN A 27 25.03 3.90 20.87
CA ASN A 27 23.87 3.11 21.23
C ASN A 27 22.58 3.92 21.23
N LEU A 28 21.47 3.20 21.26
CA LEU A 28 20.12 3.73 21.05
C LEU A 28 19.28 3.61 22.32
N ASP A 29 19.79 4.16 23.42
CA ASP A 29 19.31 4.07 24.82
C ASP A 29 17.81 4.34 25.01
N ALA A 30 17.17 5.10 24.10
CA ALA A 30 15.73 5.34 24.09
C ALA A 30 14.88 4.08 23.81
N ILE A 31 15.48 2.98 23.33
CA ILE A 31 14.77 1.72 23.08
C ILE A 31 14.28 1.11 24.41
N TRP A 32 13.03 0.68 24.41
CA TRP A 32 12.40 -0.06 25.50
C TRP A 32 12.09 -1.51 25.12
N ALA A 33 11.68 -1.76 23.87
CA ALA A 33 11.54 -3.10 23.32
C ALA A 33 11.88 -3.13 21.83
N ARG A 34 12.23 -4.31 21.31
CA ARG A 34 12.72 -4.53 19.94
C ARG A 34 12.10 -5.76 19.29
N GLY A 35 12.48 -6.04 18.03
CA GLY A 35 12.01 -7.20 17.29
C GLY A 35 10.57 -7.08 16.81
N LEU A 36 10.04 -5.86 16.71
CA LEU A 36 8.74 -5.58 16.10
C LEU A 36 8.94 -5.24 14.61
N ARG A 37 7.93 -5.43 13.77
CA ARG A 37 7.97 -5.06 12.35
C ARG A 37 7.45 -3.65 12.12
N ASN A 38 6.14 -3.47 12.26
CA ASN A 38 5.38 -2.24 12.05
C ASN A 38 4.35 -2.11 13.20
N PRO A 39 4.79 -1.72 14.42
CA PRO A 39 3.94 -1.69 15.61
C PRO A 39 2.97 -0.49 15.56
N PHE A 40 1.91 -0.63 14.77
CA PHE A 40 1.05 0.46 14.29
C PHE A 40 0.40 1.25 15.44
N ARG A 41 -0.12 0.56 16.46
CA ARG A 41 -0.60 1.16 17.71
C ARG A 41 -0.37 0.27 18.91
N PHE A 42 -0.33 0.90 20.08
CA PHE A 42 -0.39 0.23 21.36
C PHE A 42 -1.30 0.98 22.33
N SER A 43 -1.76 0.29 23.37
CA SER A 43 -2.51 0.87 24.49
C SER A 43 -2.12 0.24 25.82
N PHE A 44 -2.58 0.84 26.91
CA PHE A 44 -2.45 0.28 28.26
C PHE A 44 -3.85 -0.02 28.81
N ASP A 45 -4.03 -1.17 29.45
CA ASP A 45 -5.21 -1.41 30.31
C ASP A 45 -5.11 -0.50 31.55
N PRO A 46 -6.03 0.46 31.76
CA PRO A 46 -5.96 1.38 32.89
C PRO A 46 -6.17 0.70 34.25
N THR A 47 -6.61 -0.57 34.28
CA THR A 47 -6.78 -1.34 35.53
C THR A 47 -5.52 -2.10 35.95
N THR A 48 -4.75 -2.65 35.01
CA THR A 48 -3.57 -3.50 35.31
C THR A 48 -2.24 -2.87 34.96
N GLY A 49 -2.22 -1.83 34.12
CA GLY A 49 -1.00 -1.27 33.55
C GLY A 49 -0.36 -2.13 32.45
N ALA A 50 -0.99 -3.24 32.04
CA ALA A 50 -0.52 -4.09 30.96
C ALA A 50 -0.57 -3.34 29.61
N MET A 51 0.53 -3.36 28.87
CA MET A 51 0.66 -2.75 27.54
C MET A 51 0.34 -3.79 26.46
N TYR A 52 -0.53 -3.44 25.51
CA TYR A 52 -0.89 -4.28 24.37
C TYR A 52 -0.47 -3.57 23.08
N ILE A 53 0.30 -4.23 22.23
CA ILE A 53 0.86 -3.72 20.96
C ILE A 53 0.22 -4.51 19.82
N GLY A 54 -0.36 -3.83 18.82
CA GLY A 54 -0.64 -4.42 17.52
C GLY A 54 0.59 -4.26 16.63
N ASP A 55 1.10 -5.35 16.06
CA ASP A 55 2.23 -5.34 15.13
C ASP A 55 1.84 -5.98 13.79
N VAL A 56 2.07 -5.26 12.70
CA VAL A 56 1.61 -5.62 11.36
C VAL A 56 2.67 -6.40 10.61
N GLY A 57 2.31 -7.60 10.16
CA GLY A 57 3.16 -8.54 9.46
C GLY A 57 3.50 -8.12 8.02
N GLY A 58 4.34 -8.92 7.38
CA GLY A 58 4.80 -8.79 6.00
C GLY A 58 3.72 -8.57 4.95
N ASN A 59 4.17 -8.30 3.71
CA ASN A 59 3.29 -8.04 2.57
C ASN A 59 3.10 -9.32 1.72
N ASP A 60 3.02 -10.50 2.34
CA ASP A 60 2.83 -11.77 1.66
C ASP A 60 1.88 -12.74 2.41
N ASN A 61 1.38 -13.76 1.71
CA ASN A 61 0.42 -14.72 2.28
C ASN A 61 1.00 -15.65 3.38
N SER A 62 2.30 -15.56 3.68
CA SER A 62 2.94 -16.23 4.83
C SER A 62 3.07 -15.32 6.07
N SER A 63 2.71 -14.04 5.93
CA SER A 63 2.87 -13.00 6.94
C SER A 63 1.81 -13.10 8.05
N ILE A 64 2.17 -12.64 9.24
CA ILE A 64 1.40 -12.85 10.47
C ILE A 64 1.18 -11.53 11.23
N GLU A 65 -0.08 -11.23 11.51
CA GLU A 65 -0.51 -10.13 12.37
C GLU A 65 -0.45 -10.53 13.85
N GLU A 66 0.02 -9.62 14.71
CA GLU A 66 0.31 -9.92 16.11
C GLU A 66 -0.37 -8.99 17.12
N VAL A 67 -0.84 -9.58 18.23
CA VAL A 67 -1.06 -8.87 19.51
C VAL A 67 0.05 -9.26 20.48
N ASN A 68 0.93 -8.31 20.77
CA ASN A 68 2.07 -8.46 21.66
C ASN A 68 1.80 -7.85 23.04
N LEU A 69 2.23 -8.53 24.11
CA LEU A 69 2.24 -7.98 25.47
C LEU A 69 3.54 -7.21 25.68
N GLY A 70 3.45 -5.89 25.88
CA GLY A 70 4.58 -4.98 26.05
C GLY A 70 5.39 -5.26 27.31
N ILE A 71 6.65 -5.68 27.15
CA ILE A 71 7.57 -6.04 28.22
C ILE A 71 8.90 -5.31 28.04
N ALA A 72 9.45 -4.74 29.12
CA ALA A 72 10.72 -4.03 29.09
C ALA A 72 11.86 -4.99 28.72
N GLY A 73 12.61 -4.64 27.68
CA GLY A 73 13.76 -5.41 27.16
C GLY A 73 13.37 -6.52 26.17
N ALA A 74 12.08 -6.69 25.87
CA ALA A 74 11.58 -7.75 25.01
C ALA A 74 12.09 -7.66 23.57
N ASN A 75 12.07 -8.82 22.90
CA ASN A 75 12.49 -9.01 21.52
C ASN A 75 11.44 -9.85 20.78
N TYR A 76 10.52 -9.23 20.06
CA TYR A 76 9.36 -9.91 19.49
C TYR A 76 9.68 -10.78 18.25
N GLY A 77 10.90 -10.68 17.71
CA GLY A 77 11.48 -11.65 16.76
C GLY A 77 11.81 -11.11 15.38
N TRP A 78 11.09 -10.11 14.88
CA TRP A 78 11.32 -9.54 13.53
C TRP A 78 12.75 -8.99 13.37
N PRO A 79 13.48 -9.30 12.27
CA PRO A 79 13.05 -9.97 11.04
C PRO A 79 13.35 -11.49 10.98
N ILE A 80 13.57 -12.16 12.11
CA ILE A 80 13.89 -13.60 12.14
C ILE A 80 12.60 -14.45 12.07
N CYS A 81 11.49 -13.92 12.57
CA CYS A 81 10.19 -14.57 12.60
C CYS A 81 9.05 -13.55 12.72
N GLU A 82 7.85 -13.95 12.30
CA GLU A 82 6.56 -13.35 12.67
C GLU A 82 5.69 -14.47 13.28
N GLY A 83 4.82 -14.13 14.22
CA GLY A 83 4.03 -15.09 14.99
C GLY A 83 4.80 -15.74 16.14
N SER A 84 4.32 -16.89 16.61
CA SER A 84 4.94 -17.63 17.71
C SER A 84 6.32 -18.20 17.32
N CYS A 85 7.38 -17.53 17.76
CA CYS A 85 8.75 -17.92 17.48
C CYS A 85 9.27 -19.00 18.45
N ALA A 86 10.09 -19.93 17.96
CA ALA A 86 10.69 -20.99 18.79
C ALA A 86 12.06 -20.59 19.39
N THR A 87 12.60 -19.44 18.99
CA THR A 87 13.97 -19.02 19.28
C THR A 87 14.14 -18.50 20.70
N ALA A 88 15.18 -18.97 21.39
CA ALA A 88 15.47 -18.54 22.75
C ALA A 88 15.76 -17.03 22.85
N GLY A 89 15.25 -16.38 23.91
CA GLY A 89 15.41 -14.93 24.11
C GLY A 89 14.49 -14.06 23.25
N MET A 90 13.53 -14.66 22.54
CA MET A 90 12.42 -13.94 21.90
C MET A 90 11.15 -13.97 22.77
N THR A 91 10.21 -13.08 22.50
CA THR A 91 8.96 -12.89 23.23
C THR A 91 7.81 -13.07 22.27
N ASN A 92 7.06 -14.17 22.39
CA ASN A 92 5.99 -14.48 21.45
C ASN A 92 4.74 -13.62 21.68
N PRO A 93 3.95 -13.36 20.62
CA PRO A 93 2.65 -12.71 20.75
C PRO A 93 1.70 -13.52 21.62
N ILE A 94 0.80 -12.82 22.32
CA ILE A 94 -0.27 -13.46 23.11
C ILE A 94 -1.44 -13.92 22.24
N PHE A 95 -1.53 -13.40 21.01
CA PHE A 95 -2.43 -13.85 19.96
C PHE A 95 -1.87 -13.42 18.59
N SER A 96 -2.05 -14.25 17.56
CA SER A 96 -1.63 -13.92 16.19
C SER A 96 -2.55 -14.56 15.15
N TYR A 97 -2.63 -13.98 13.94
CA TYR A 97 -3.40 -14.51 12.82
C TYR A 97 -2.74 -14.24 11.47
N GLY A 98 -2.93 -15.14 10.50
CA GLY A 98 -2.31 -15.01 9.17
C GLY A 98 -3.18 -14.26 8.16
N HIS A 99 -2.52 -13.79 7.10
CA HIS A 99 -3.15 -13.12 5.96
C HIS A 99 -4.08 -14.06 5.17
N SER A 100 -5.11 -13.51 4.51
CA SER A 100 -6.15 -14.34 3.86
C SER A 100 -6.72 -13.72 2.58
N ASN A 101 -5.89 -13.56 1.54
CA ASN A 101 -6.23 -13.00 0.21
C ASN A 101 -6.75 -11.54 0.19
N ARG A 102 -6.82 -10.90 1.36
CA ARG A 102 -6.99 -9.47 1.58
C ARG A 102 -6.04 -9.15 2.73
N ASP A 103 -4.86 -8.66 2.34
CA ASP A 103 -3.64 -8.58 3.14
C ASP A 103 -3.94 -7.97 4.50
N ALA A 104 -3.69 -8.71 5.58
CA ALA A 104 -4.18 -8.34 6.91
C ALA A 104 -3.36 -7.19 7.52
N SER A 105 -4.00 -6.40 8.39
CA SER A 105 -3.38 -5.19 8.94
C SER A 105 -4.01 -4.83 10.29
N ILE A 106 -3.44 -5.34 11.37
CA ILE A 106 -3.93 -5.15 12.74
C ILE A 106 -3.69 -3.71 13.22
N THR A 107 -4.77 -3.00 13.55
CA THR A 107 -4.67 -1.59 14.00
C THR A 107 -4.56 -1.44 15.51
N GLY A 108 -4.28 -2.53 16.21
CA GLY A 108 -4.25 -2.61 17.67
C GLY A 108 -5.65 -2.45 18.27
N GLY A 109 -5.73 -1.89 19.48
CA GLY A 109 -6.99 -1.70 20.18
C GLY A 109 -6.83 -1.47 21.68
N LEU A 110 -7.77 -1.99 22.51
CA LEU A 110 -7.85 -1.70 23.94
C LEU A 110 -8.49 -2.80 24.79
N VAL A 111 -8.19 -2.84 26.08
CA VAL A 111 -8.96 -3.61 27.06
C VAL A 111 -10.18 -2.80 27.51
N TYR A 112 -11.39 -3.33 27.30
CA TYR A 112 -12.62 -2.59 27.61
C TYR A 112 -12.90 -2.54 29.11
N ARG A 113 -13.08 -1.32 29.61
CA ARG A 113 -13.38 -0.97 31.02
C ARG A 113 -14.52 0.06 31.13
N GLY A 114 -15.29 0.26 30.05
CA GLY A 114 -16.39 1.22 29.98
C GLY A 114 -17.67 0.75 30.68
N SER A 115 -18.63 1.65 30.84
CA SER A 115 -19.89 1.38 31.58
C SER A 115 -21.08 0.97 30.68
N GLN A 116 -20.99 1.14 29.37
CA GLN A 116 -22.14 0.99 28.46
C GLN A 116 -22.39 -0.46 27.98
N PHE A 117 -21.36 -1.31 27.95
CA PHE A 117 -21.50 -2.70 27.50
C PHE A 117 -21.70 -3.67 28.68
N PRO A 118 -22.46 -4.77 28.51
CA PRO A 118 -22.69 -5.78 29.53
C PRO A 118 -21.41 -6.36 30.15
N ALA A 119 -21.57 -6.96 31.34
CA ALA A 119 -20.49 -7.62 32.08
C ALA A 119 -19.67 -8.63 31.25
N ALA A 120 -20.28 -9.26 30.23
CA ALA A 120 -19.62 -10.22 29.32
C ALA A 120 -18.56 -9.62 28.38
N TYR A 121 -18.46 -8.29 28.25
CA TYR A 121 -17.44 -7.60 27.45
C TYR A 121 -16.32 -6.99 28.32
N GLN A 122 -16.52 -6.92 29.64
CA GLN A 122 -15.57 -6.31 30.58
C GLN A 122 -14.24 -7.07 30.62
N GLY A 123 -13.12 -6.35 30.45
CA GLY A 123 -11.80 -6.95 30.41
C GLY A 123 -11.45 -7.73 29.14
N SER A 124 -12.31 -7.72 28.11
CA SER A 124 -11.93 -8.22 26.77
C SER A 124 -10.99 -7.23 26.09
N TYR A 125 -9.98 -7.71 25.35
CA TYR A 125 -9.15 -6.88 24.48
C TYR A 125 -9.81 -6.79 23.10
N PHE A 126 -10.42 -5.64 22.81
CA PHE A 126 -10.98 -5.32 21.51
C PHE A 126 -9.88 -4.89 20.56
N TYR A 127 -9.95 -5.33 19.31
CA TYR A 127 -8.99 -5.00 18.26
C TYR A 127 -9.66 -5.04 16.88
N ALA A 128 -9.05 -4.40 15.88
CA ALA A 128 -9.58 -4.30 14.53
C ALA A 128 -8.52 -4.59 13.46
N ASP A 129 -9.00 -4.85 12.25
CA ASP A 129 -8.18 -5.01 11.06
C ASP A 129 -8.58 -3.97 10.00
N TYR A 130 -7.63 -3.15 9.58
CA TYR A 130 -7.83 -2.07 8.60
C TYR A 130 -8.28 -2.60 7.25
N ALA A 131 -7.66 -3.67 6.77
CA ALA A 131 -7.82 -4.17 5.42
C ALA A 131 -9.01 -5.12 5.32
N GLN A 132 -9.33 -5.85 6.39
CA GLN A 132 -10.46 -6.78 6.43
C GLN A 132 -11.74 -6.16 7.00
N ASN A 133 -11.67 -4.93 7.54
CA ASN A 133 -12.80 -4.12 8.00
C ASN A 133 -13.67 -4.76 9.10
N TRP A 134 -13.07 -5.57 9.99
CA TRP A 134 -13.79 -6.17 11.12
C TRP A 134 -13.29 -5.66 12.48
N ILE A 135 -14.15 -5.78 13.50
CA ILE A 135 -13.80 -5.63 14.93
C ILE A 135 -13.97 -7.00 15.59
N ARG A 136 -12.99 -7.39 16.42
CA ARG A 136 -13.01 -8.62 17.21
C ARG A 136 -12.62 -8.33 18.65
N ARG A 137 -12.80 -9.32 19.53
CA ARG A 137 -12.31 -9.25 20.91
C ARG A 137 -11.69 -10.56 21.38
N LEU A 138 -10.54 -10.43 22.02
CA LEU A 138 -9.90 -11.50 22.76
C LEU A 138 -10.45 -11.53 24.19
N THR A 139 -10.79 -12.73 24.66
CA THR A 139 -11.12 -13.01 26.07
C THR A 139 -9.94 -13.68 26.75
N PHE A 140 -9.83 -13.55 28.07
CA PHE A 140 -8.70 -14.08 28.84
C PHE A 140 -9.14 -15.04 29.94
N GLY A 141 -8.36 -16.10 30.14
CA GLY A 141 -8.47 -17.01 31.28
C GLY A 141 -7.92 -16.40 32.58
N ALA A 142 -8.14 -17.07 33.71
CA ALA A 142 -7.69 -16.61 35.03
C ALA A 142 -6.15 -16.51 35.19
N ASN A 143 -5.38 -17.03 34.22
CA ASN A 143 -3.92 -16.92 34.12
C ASN A 143 -3.45 -15.82 33.15
N GLY A 144 -4.35 -15.03 32.57
CA GLY A 144 -4.04 -13.99 31.58
C GLY A 144 -3.79 -14.50 30.15
N ALA A 145 -3.83 -15.82 29.90
CA ALA A 145 -3.73 -16.36 28.55
C ALA A 145 -5.05 -16.15 27.78
N VAL A 146 -4.97 -15.99 26.46
CA VAL A 146 -6.15 -15.84 25.60
C VAL A 146 -6.99 -17.12 25.63
N SER A 147 -8.26 -17.01 26.01
CA SER A 147 -9.23 -18.11 26.13
C SER A 147 -10.20 -18.20 24.95
N GLY A 148 -10.22 -17.20 24.08
CA GLY A 148 -11.05 -17.19 22.87
C GLY A 148 -10.92 -15.88 22.09
N ASN A 149 -11.05 -15.97 20.78
CA ASN A 149 -11.21 -14.84 19.87
C ASN A 149 -12.65 -14.85 19.33
N LEU A 150 -13.36 -13.75 19.48
CA LEU A 150 -14.77 -13.62 19.12
C LEU A 150 -14.96 -12.47 18.12
N ALA A 151 -15.90 -12.64 17.18
CA ALA A 151 -16.49 -11.51 16.47
C ALA A 151 -17.03 -10.48 17.48
N PHE A 152 -17.08 -9.20 17.10
CA PHE A 152 -17.69 -8.20 17.97
C PHE A 152 -19.19 -8.49 18.16
N GLU A 153 -19.90 -8.68 17.05
CA GLU A 153 -21.24 -9.28 16.94
C GLU A 153 -21.27 -10.17 15.68
N PRO A 154 -22.22 -11.11 15.54
CA PRO A 154 -23.16 -11.59 16.56
C PRO A 154 -22.53 -12.64 17.49
N ALA A 155 -23.27 -13.02 18.54
CA ALA A 155 -22.84 -14.02 19.52
C ALA A 155 -22.64 -15.45 18.98
N ASP A 156 -22.96 -15.74 17.71
CA ASP A 156 -22.67 -17.01 17.03
C ASP A 156 -21.30 -17.05 16.32
N GLY A 157 -20.61 -15.91 16.25
CA GLY A 157 -19.30 -15.80 15.61
C GLY A 157 -19.35 -15.66 14.08
N THR A 158 -20.53 -15.37 13.49
CA THR A 158 -20.60 -14.93 12.09
C THR A 158 -19.96 -13.54 11.90
N LEU A 159 -19.64 -13.19 10.66
CA LEU A 159 -19.03 -11.90 10.32
C LEU A 159 -20.11 -10.83 10.15
N ASP A 160 -20.26 -9.96 11.15
CA ASP A 160 -20.84 -8.63 10.98
C ASP A 160 -19.78 -7.65 10.42
N GLY A 161 -20.24 -6.60 9.74
CA GLY A 161 -19.41 -5.66 8.96
C GLY A 161 -19.66 -5.73 7.44
N PRO A 162 -18.84 -5.05 6.62
CA PRO A 162 -17.63 -4.32 6.99
C PRO A 162 -17.89 -3.04 7.79
N TYR A 163 -17.06 -2.77 8.78
CA TYR A 163 -17.10 -1.57 9.64
C TYR A 163 -16.16 -0.43 9.16
N GLY A 164 -15.73 -0.46 7.89
CA GLY A 164 -14.84 0.56 7.32
C GLY A 164 -13.34 0.36 7.58
N ALA A 165 -12.53 1.33 7.17
CA ALA A 165 -11.07 1.34 7.25
C ALA A 165 -10.60 1.78 8.65
N ILE A 166 -10.88 0.93 9.65
CA ILE A 166 -10.66 1.21 11.07
C ILE A 166 -9.17 1.35 11.39
N VAL A 167 -8.77 2.51 11.92
CA VAL A 167 -7.38 2.77 12.34
C VAL A 167 -7.18 2.99 13.83
N ASP A 168 -8.22 3.23 14.63
CA ASP A 168 -8.09 3.28 16.10
C ASP A 168 -9.40 2.92 16.82
N LEU A 169 -9.28 2.41 18.04
CA LEU A 169 -10.35 2.08 18.98
C LEU A 169 -10.11 2.81 20.31
N LYS A 170 -11.17 3.39 20.92
CA LYS A 170 -11.11 4.09 22.22
C LYS A 170 -12.39 3.86 23.03
N VAL A 171 -12.29 3.88 24.36
CA VAL A 171 -13.47 4.03 25.24
C VAL A 171 -13.71 5.52 25.44
N GLY A 172 -14.94 5.98 25.17
CA GLY A 172 -15.30 7.39 25.32
C GLY A 172 -15.58 7.78 26.78
N PRO A 173 -15.68 9.10 27.09
CA PRO A 173 -16.00 9.58 28.44
C PRO A 173 -17.37 9.13 28.98
N ASP A 174 -18.29 8.74 28.10
CA ASP A 174 -19.60 8.16 28.42
C ASP A 174 -19.54 6.65 28.75
N GLY A 175 -18.39 6.01 28.50
CA GLY A 175 -18.16 4.57 28.65
C GLY A 175 -18.53 3.72 27.41
N ALA A 176 -18.90 4.31 26.27
CA ALA A 176 -19.12 3.57 25.03
C ALA A 176 -17.78 3.19 24.35
N LEU A 177 -17.81 2.20 23.46
CA LEU A 177 -16.69 1.94 22.55
C LEU A 177 -16.83 2.83 21.31
N TYR A 178 -15.73 3.43 20.88
CA TYR A 178 -15.63 4.26 19.68
C TYR A 178 -14.53 3.71 18.77
N TYR A 179 -14.69 3.92 17.47
CA TYR A 179 -13.63 3.71 16.48
C TYR A 179 -13.52 4.87 15.50
N VAL A 180 -12.36 4.98 14.86
CA VAL A 180 -12.12 5.92 13.75
C VAL A 180 -11.94 5.14 12.47
N ASP A 181 -12.80 5.41 11.49
CA ASP A 181 -12.66 5.00 10.10
C ASP A 181 -12.07 6.18 9.32
N ILE A 182 -11.00 5.96 8.55
CA ILE A 182 -10.41 7.01 7.70
C ILE A 182 -11.00 7.05 6.28
N ALA A 183 -12.00 6.22 6.00
CA ALA A 183 -12.71 6.16 4.72
C ALA A 183 -11.75 6.04 3.53
N LEU A 184 -10.88 5.03 3.58
CA LEU A 184 -10.03 4.60 2.47
C LEU A 184 -10.49 3.23 1.94
N ASP A 185 -10.18 2.94 0.68
CA ASP A 185 -10.26 1.58 0.14
C ASP A 185 -8.96 0.78 0.32
N ASN A 186 -8.90 -0.43 -0.25
CA ASN A 186 -7.73 -1.30 -0.19
C ASN A 186 -6.57 -0.87 -1.13
N THR A 187 -6.71 0.23 -1.87
CA THR A 187 -5.62 0.89 -2.63
C THR A 187 -5.07 2.10 -1.87
N GLY A 188 -5.76 2.55 -0.82
CA GLY A 188 -5.46 3.79 -0.10
C GLY A 188 -6.15 5.02 -0.70
N GLN A 189 -7.03 4.86 -1.70
CA GLN A 189 -7.83 5.96 -2.23
C GLN A 189 -8.96 6.31 -1.25
N GLN A 190 -9.22 7.60 -1.09
CA GLN A 190 -10.29 8.10 -0.22
C GLN A 190 -11.68 7.85 -0.82
N THR A 191 -12.54 7.19 -0.06
CA THR A 191 -13.93 6.84 -0.43
C THR A 191 -14.98 7.76 0.20
N GLY A 192 -14.58 8.58 1.18
CA GLY A 192 -15.45 9.56 1.83
C GLY A 192 -14.73 10.39 2.90
N PRO A 193 -15.45 11.25 3.65
CA PRO A 193 -14.90 11.90 4.82
C PRO A 193 -14.66 10.89 5.94
N GLY A 194 -13.46 10.89 6.53
CA GLY A 194 -13.16 10.06 7.71
C GLY A 194 -14.09 10.38 8.89
N SER A 195 -14.48 9.35 9.62
CA SER A 195 -15.59 9.37 10.58
C SER A 195 -15.20 8.80 11.95
N VAL A 196 -15.87 9.30 12.99
CA VAL A 196 -15.76 8.76 14.35
C VAL A 196 -17.08 8.09 14.70
N HIS A 197 -17.05 6.77 14.81
CA HIS A 197 -18.21 5.95 15.12
C HIS A 197 -18.32 5.73 16.63
N ARG A 198 -19.54 5.83 17.17
CA ARG A 198 -19.89 5.44 18.54
C ARG A 198 -20.69 4.15 18.49
N ILE A 199 -20.21 3.11 19.16
CA ILE A 199 -20.91 1.84 19.28
C ILE A 199 -21.75 1.83 20.56
N SER A 200 -23.07 1.68 20.41
CA SER A 200 -24.02 1.49 21.51
C SER A 200 -24.45 0.03 21.61
N TYR A 201 -24.51 -0.52 22.82
CA TYR A 201 -25.14 -1.83 23.05
C TYR A 201 -26.66 -1.70 22.93
N ALA A 202 -27.27 -2.44 22.00
CA ALA A 202 -28.72 -2.43 21.80
C ALA A 202 -29.44 -3.23 22.89
N GLY A 203 -30.47 -2.63 23.49
CA GLY A 203 -31.34 -3.28 24.48
C GLY A 203 -32.60 -3.87 23.84
N ALA A 204 -33.66 -4.01 24.62
CA ALA A 204 -35.00 -4.36 24.13
C ALA A 204 -35.75 -3.19 23.46
N ASN A 205 -35.05 -2.07 23.25
CA ASN A 205 -35.50 -0.86 22.57
C ASN A 205 -34.34 -0.43 21.67
N GLN A 206 -34.63 -0.11 20.42
CA GLN A 206 -33.67 0.27 19.39
C GLN A 206 -33.73 1.78 19.15
N PRO A 207 -32.67 2.41 18.62
CA PRO A 207 -32.69 3.84 18.33
C PRO A 207 -33.50 4.12 17.05
N PRO A 208 -34.13 5.31 16.90
CA PRO A 208 -34.89 5.67 15.71
C PRO A 208 -34.07 5.61 14.42
N VAL A 209 -34.62 4.99 13.37
CA VAL A 209 -33.93 4.87 12.07
C VAL A 209 -34.29 6.06 11.18
N LEU A 210 -33.31 6.92 10.88
CA LEU A 210 -33.43 7.96 9.87
C LEU A 210 -33.38 7.33 8.46
N SER A 211 -34.34 7.70 7.60
CA SER A 211 -34.44 7.21 6.21
C SER A 211 -34.19 8.30 5.16
N SER A 212 -34.34 9.58 5.52
CA SER A 212 -33.88 10.71 4.70
C SER A 212 -33.71 11.98 5.53
N VAL A 213 -32.78 12.85 5.11
CA VAL A 213 -32.64 14.23 5.61
C VAL A 213 -32.26 15.11 4.41
N THR A 214 -32.94 16.23 4.23
CA THR A 214 -32.78 17.14 3.09
C THR A 214 -32.86 18.61 3.49
N ALA A 215 -32.23 19.45 2.66
CA ALA A 215 -32.40 20.90 2.64
C ALA A 215 -32.84 21.32 1.22
N THR A 216 -33.73 22.31 1.09
CA THR A 216 -34.20 22.78 -0.21
C THR A 216 -34.53 24.27 -0.17
N PRO A 217 -33.84 25.13 -0.95
CA PRO A 217 -32.56 24.84 -1.63
C PRO A 217 -31.43 24.51 -0.61
N SER A 218 -30.41 23.78 -1.04
CA SER A 218 -29.18 23.56 -0.24
C SER A 218 -28.09 24.60 -0.54
N SER A 219 -28.21 25.38 -1.62
CA SER A 219 -27.30 26.48 -1.92
C SER A 219 -28.00 27.65 -2.60
N GLY A 220 -27.42 28.85 -2.53
CA GLY A 220 -27.88 30.01 -3.28
C GLY A 220 -27.05 31.27 -3.03
N PRO A 221 -27.16 32.28 -3.91
CA PRO A 221 -26.39 33.51 -3.83
C PRO A 221 -26.69 34.29 -2.55
N GLY A 222 -25.70 35.06 -2.09
CA GLY A 222 -25.80 35.88 -0.88
C GLY A 222 -26.77 37.07 -1.03
N PRO A 223 -27.05 37.80 0.08
CA PRO A 223 -26.46 37.63 1.41
C PRO A 223 -27.27 36.73 2.36
N THR A 224 -28.43 36.21 1.94
CA THR A 224 -29.33 35.41 2.80
C THR A 224 -30.02 34.29 2.02
N LEU A 225 -30.20 33.12 2.64
CA LEU A 225 -30.88 31.98 2.01
C LEU A 225 -32.00 31.43 2.90
N ALA A 226 -33.23 31.40 2.36
CA ALA A 226 -34.36 30.73 2.99
C ALA A 226 -34.41 29.25 2.56
N VAL A 227 -34.47 28.34 3.53
CA VAL A 227 -34.31 26.89 3.34
C VAL A 227 -35.45 26.14 4.03
N THR A 228 -36.06 25.19 3.32
CA THR A 228 -36.90 24.16 3.93
C THR A 228 -36.02 22.96 4.27
N LEU A 229 -35.90 22.61 5.54
CA LEU A 229 -35.24 21.39 5.99
C LEU A 229 -36.29 20.32 6.30
N SER A 230 -35.99 19.05 6.00
CA SER A 230 -36.91 17.94 6.25
C SER A 230 -36.16 16.66 6.60
N ALA A 231 -36.77 15.83 7.45
CA ALA A 231 -36.25 14.55 7.89
C ALA A 231 -37.37 13.51 7.97
N SER A 232 -37.08 12.29 7.51
CA SER A 232 -37.95 11.13 7.65
C SER A 232 -37.28 10.10 8.55
N ALA A 233 -38.01 9.60 9.55
CA ALA A 233 -37.54 8.54 10.42
C ALA A 233 -38.66 7.57 10.80
N SER A 234 -38.28 6.36 11.20
CA SER A 234 -39.15 5.30 11.70
C SER A 234 -38.56 4.67 12.95
N ASP A 235 -39.38 4.47 13.96
CA ASP A 235 -39.00 3.73 15.17
C ASP A 235 -39.20 2.21 14.96
N PRO A 236 -38.21 1.34 15.27
CA PRO A 236 -38.37 -0.11 15.09
C PRO A 236 -39.47 -0.74 15.96
N GLU A 237 -39.72 -0.20 17.16
CA GLU A 237 -40.78 -0.65 18.07
C GLU A 237 -42.10 0.14 17.89
N GLY A 238 -42.11 1.17 17.05
CA GLY A 238 -43.26 2.02 16.75
C GLY A 238 -43.49 3.17 17.74
N ALA A 239 -42.48 3.54 18.53
CA ALA A 239 -42.54 4.65 19.47
C ALA A 239 -42.74 6.03 18.79
N PRO A 240 -43.37 7.01 19.45
CA PRO A 240 -43.63 8.33 18.88
C PRO A 240 -42.36 9.19 18.83
N LEU A 241 -41.94 9.56 17.61
CA LEU A 241 -40.69 10.29 17.39
C LEU A 241 -40.80 11.81 17.58
N THR A 242 -39.77 12.37 18.22
CA THR A 242 -39.52 13.81 18.37
C THR A 242 -38.30 14.23 17.55
N TYR A 243 -38.30 15.46 17.04
CA TYR A 243 -37.29 15.97 16.12
C TYR A 243 -36.79 17.34 16.60
N ALA A 244 -35.48 17.48 16.77
CA ALA A 244 -34.81 18.73 17.13
C ALA A 244 -33.67 19.01 16.15
N TRP A 245 -33.64 20.23 15.60
CA TRP A 245 -32.64 20.67 14.62
C TRP A 245 -31.63 21.61 15.27
N ASP A 246 -30.37 21.41 14.95
CA ASP A 246 -29.31 22.42 15.00
C ASP A 246 -29.08 22.88 13.56
N PHE A 247 -29.13 24.18 13.28
CA PHE A 247 -28.90 24.71 11.93
C PHE A 247 -27.43 25.04 11.65
N GLY A 248 -26.54 24.94 12.65
CA GLY A 248 -25.12 25.27 12.51
C GLY A 248 -24.80 26.77 12.55
N ASP A 249 -25.81 27.64 12.64
CA ASP A 249 -25.69 29.10 12.79
C ASP A 249 -25.92 29.58 14.24
N SER A 250 -25.83 28.65 15.21
CA SER A 250 -26.22 28.77 16.62
C SER A 250 -27.73 28.86 16.91
N THR A 251 -28.60 28.79 15.90
CA THR A 251 -30.06 28.70 16.08
C THR A 251 -30.58 27.27 15.92
N THR A 252 -31.78 27.01 16.46
CA THR A 252 -32.35 25.65 16.56
C THR A 252 -33.82 25.61 16.17
N GLY A 253 -34.26 24.45 15.65
CA GLY A 253 -35.63 24.20 15.22
C GLY A 253 -36.22 22.89 15.79
N SER A 254 -37.48 22.61 15.47
CA SER A 254 -38.15 21.38 15.90
C SER A 254 -39.22 20.93 14.91
N GLY A 255 -39.46 19.62 14.84
CA GLY A 255 -40.41 19.00 13.91
C GLY A 255 -39.72 18.33 12.71
N ALA A 256 -40.43 17.40 12.05
CA ALA A 256 -39.91 16.63 10.93
C ALA A 256 -39.61 17.49 9.68
N THR A 257 -40.37 18.57 9.48
CA THR A 257 -40.10 19.62 8.48
C THR A 257 -40.06 20.96 9.20
N VAL A 258 -39.07 21.80 8.89
CA VAL A 258 -38.89 23.13 9.47
C VAL A 258 -38.33 24.09 8.41
N ASN A 259 -38.78 25.35 8.44
CA ASN A 259 -38.24 26.41 7.59
C ASN A 259 -37.26 27.24 8.40
N HIS A 260 -36.08 27.51 7.83
CA HIS A 260 -35.07 28.40 8.41
C HIS A 260 -34.62 29.44 7.39
N THR A 261 -33.97 30.52 7.85
CA THR A 261 -33.37 31.52 6.95
C THR A 261 -32.02 31.94 7.52
N TYR A 262 -30.96 31.55 6.80
CA TYR A 262 -29.60 31.96 7.10
C TYR A 262 -29.44 33.43 6.70
N LEU A 263 -29.04 34.26 7.67
CA LEU A 263 -29.02 35.73 7.56
C LEU A 263 -27.64 36.30 7.17
N THR A 264 -26.66 35.42 7.01
CA THR A 264 -25.30 35.74 6.59
C THR A 264 -24.86 34.72 5.54
N PRO A 265 -23.91 35.10 4.66
CA PRO A 265 -23.14 34.15 3.86
C PRO A 265 -22.36 33.12 4.68
N GLY A 266 -21.87 32.09 4.01
CA GLY A 266 -21.00 31.05 4.54
C GLY A 266 -21.55 29.62 4.38
N VAL A 267 -20.79 28.66 4.94
CA VAL A 267 -21.14 27.23 4.95
C VAL A 267 -21.70 26.83 6.31
N TYR A 268 -22.93 26.33 6.32
CA TYR A 268 -23.64 25.85 7.51
C TYR A 268 -23.81 24.34 7.47
N GLN A 269 -23.78 23.70 8.64
CA GLN A 269 -23.87 22.24 8.78
C GLN A 269 -25.07 21.85 9.64
N ALA A 270 -26.25 21.85 9.03
CA ALA A 270 -27.50 21.58 9.73
C ALA A 270 -27.65 20.08 10.03
N ARG A 271 -28.06 19.75 11.26
CA ARG A 271 -28.19 18.37 11.74
C ARG A 271 -29.50 18.19 12.50
N VAL A 272 -30.23 17.11 12.21
CA VAL A 272 -31.40 16.71 12.99
C VAL A 272 -31.02 15.64 14.01
N ARG A 273 -31.62 15.73 15.19
CA ARG A 273 -31.62 14.70 16.23
C ARG A 273 -33.05 14.17 16.38
N VAL A 274 -33.22 12.87 16.27
CA VAL A 274 -34.51 12.18 16.36
C VAL A 274 -34.51 11.27 17.58
N SER A 275 -35.54 11.35 18.43
CA SER A 275 -35.64 10.57 19.68
C SER A 275 -37.04 10.03 19.90
N ASP A 276 -37.11 8.79 20.39
CA ASP A 276 -38.31 8.10 20.89
C ASP A 276 -38.65 8.45 22.36
N GLY A 277 -37.75 9.17 23.05
CA GLY A 277 -37.81 9.47 24.48
C GLY A 277 -36.94 8.60 25.39
N GLN A 278 -36.18 7.63 24.84
CA GLN A 278 -35.22 6.80 25.57
C GLN A 278 -33.83 6.77 24.91
N LEU A 279 -33.80 6.70 23.58
CA LEU A 279 -32.62 6.70 22.72
C LEU A 279 -32.73 7.85 21.71
N GLU A 280 -31.65 8.13 20.98
CA GLU A 280 -31.65 9.14 19.94
C GLU A 280 -30.65 8.84 18.83
N THR A 281 -31.02 9.23 17.61
CA THR A 281 -30.20 9.13 16.40
C THR A 281 -29.98 10.52 15.84
N PHE A 282 -28.73 10.81 15.49
CA PHE A 282 -28.34 12.04 14.80
C PHE A 282 -28.20 11.77 13.31
N SER A 283 -28.61 12.71 12.47
CA SER A 283 -28.30 12.66 11.04
C SER A 283 -26.81 12.86 10.78
N THR A 284 -26.35 12.48 9.59
CA THR A 284 -25.26 13.20 8.94
C THR A 284 -25.64 14.68 8.81
N PRO A 285 -24.68 15.62 8.91
CA PRO A 285 -24.94 17.01 8.56
C PRO A 285 -25.41 17.14 7.11
N VAL A 286 -26.33 18.07 6.86
CA VAL A 286 -26.64 18.58 5.53
C VAL A 286 -25.97 19.94 5.40
N THR A 287 -25.08 20.06 4.42
CA THR A 287 -24.44 21.33 4.07
C THR A 287 -25.47 22.31 3.49
N ILE A 288 -25.51 23.53 4.00
CA ILE A 288 -26.16 24.67 3.34
C ILE A 288 -25.08 25.70 3.00
N THR A 289 -25.08 26.20 1.76
CA THR A 289 -24.13 27.22 1.27
C THR A 289 -24.85 28.52 0.92
N VAL A 290 -24.39 29.64 1.49
CA VAL A 290 -24.93 30.97 1.21
C VAL A 290 -23.82 31.85 0.67
N GLY A 291 -23.98 32.42 -0.53
CA GLY A 291 -22.93 33.13 -1.27
C GLY A 291 -22.53 32.40 -2.56
N VAL A 292 -21.50 32.90 -3.24
CA VAL A 292 -20.92 32.32 -4.45
C VAL A 292 -19.43 32.08 -4.21
N ALA A 293 -18.93 30.86 -4.42
CA ALA A 293 -17.51 30.58 -4.21
C ALA A 293 -16.63 31.22 -5.32
N PRO A 294 -15.43 31.71 -4.98
CA PRO A 294 -14.58 32.46 -5.91
C PRO A 294 -14.20 31.64 -7.14
N GLN A 295 -14.16 32.28 -8.31
CA GLN A 295 -13.73 31.64 -9.56
C GLN A 295 -12.23 31.85 -9.75
N VAL A 296 -11.44 30.79 -9.58
CA VAL A 296 -9.98 30.84 -9.47
C VAL A 296 -9.31 30.52 -10.80
N THR A 297 -8.20 31.20 -11.11
CA THR A 297 -7.38 30.94 -12.31
C THR A 297 -5.90 31.07 -11.97
N ILE A 298 -5.12 30.03 -12.30
CA ILE A 298 -3.66 30.06 -12.23
C ILE A 298 -3.11 30.72 -13.50
N SER A 299 -2.17 31.66 -13.33
CA SER A 299 -1.42 32.30 -14.41
C SER A 299 0.04 31.85 -14.48
N ALA A 300 0.63 31.43 -13.35
CA ALA A 300 1.93 30.77 -13.27
C ALA A 300 1.95 29.73 -12.13
N PRO A 301 2.64 28.58 -12.30
CA PRO A 301 3.32 28.15 -13.52
C PRO A 301 2.34 27.78 -14.64
N GLN A 302 2.84 27.75 -15.89
CA GLN A 302 2.04 27.31 -17.05
C GLN A 302 1.89 25.79 -17.04
N ALA A 303 0.71 25.29 -17.42
CA ALA A 303 0.42 23.86 -17.44
C ALA A 303 1.35 23.10 -18.39
N ASN A 304 1.90 21.98 -17.91
CA ASN A 304 2.89 21.14 -18.57
C ASN A 304 4.25 21.82 -18.84
N ALA A 305 4.59 22.90 -18.13
CA ALA A 305 5.92 23.50 -18.25
C ALA A 305 7.03 22.53 -17.79
N PRO A 306 8.21 22.55 -18.43
CA PRO A 306 9.39 21.83 -17.97
C PRO A 306 10.02 22.52 -16.75
N PHE A 307 10.67 21.75 -15.86
CA PHE A 307 11.50 22.27 -14.77
C PHE A 307 12.81 21.50 -14.60
N ARG A 308 13.81 22.12 -13.99
CA ARG A 308 15.16 21.59 -13.72
C ARG A 308 15.54 21.75 -12.25
N GLY A 309 16.51 20.96 -11.79
CA GLY A 309 17.06 21.05 -10.43
C GLY A 309 17.67 22.43 -10.18
N GLY A 310 17.16 23.14 -9.17
CA GLY A 310 17.58 24.50 -8.84
C GLY A 310 16.81 25.63 -9.54
N ASP A 311 15.80 25.32 -10.36
CA ASP A 311 14.88 26.34 -10.88
C ASP A 311 14.04 26.96 -9.74
N VAL A 312 13.72 28.25 -9.86
CA VAL A 312 12.81 28.97 -8.97
C VAL A 312 11.48 29.14 -9.68
N ILE A 313 10.49 28.33 -9.33
CA ILE A 313 9.15 28.36 -9.94
C ILE A 313 8.34 29.51 -9.35
N ALA A 314 7.93 30.45 -10.20
CA ALA A 314 7.00 31.51 -9.83
C ALA A 314 5.55 30.99 -9.85
N MET A 315 4.85 31.15 -8.72
CA MET A 315 3.42 30.91 -8.57
C MET A 315 2.66 32.24 -8.64
N ALA A 316 1.58 32.30 -9.42
CA ALA A 316 0.72 33.47 -9.50
C ALA A 316 -0.71 33.07 -9.92
N ALA A 317 -1.71 33.52 -9.16
CA ALA A 317 -3.12 33.25 -9.42
C ALA A 317 -3.97 34.51 -9.19
N SER A 318 -5.17 34.49 -9.75
CA SER A 318 -6.20 35.50 -9.56
C SER A 318 -7.55 34.83 -9.45
N ALA A 319 -8.49 35.47 -8.75
CA ALA A 319 -9.87 35.03 -8.69
C ALA A 319 -10.87 36.19 -8.80
N THR A 320 -12.07 35.89 -9.29
CA THR A 320 -13.23 36.80 -9.29
C THR A 320 -14.31 36.26 -8.37
N ASP A 321 -14.97 37.15 -7.64
CA ASP A 321 -15.81 36.82 -6.49
C ASP A 321 -16.97 37.83 -6.36
N ASP A 322 -17.99 37.55 -5.55
CA ASP A 322 -19.02 38.55 -5.18
C ASP A 322 -18.57 39.48 -4.02
N GLY A 323 -17.55 39.07 -3.26
CA GLY A 323 -16.83 39.86 -2.26
C GLY A 323 -15.46 40.42 -2.73
N PRO A 324 -14.81 41.24 -1.88
CA PRO A 324 -13.45 41.75 -2.10
C PRO A 324 -12.37 40.77 -1.59
N LEU A 325 -11.61 40.18 -2.51
CA LEU A 325 -10.48 39.29 -2.18
C LEU A 325 -9.19 40.07 -1.83
N SER A 326 -8.30 39.41 -1.08
CA SER A 326 -7.01 39.94 -0.62
C SER A 326 -5.90 38.89 -0.72
N ASP A 327 -4.61 39.24 -0.57
CA ASP A 327 -3.52 38.23 -0.57
C ASP A 327 -3.72 37.13 0.49
N SER A 328 -4.27 37.48 1.66
CA SER A 328 -4.63 36.53 2.72
C SER A 328 -5.78 35.57 2.36
N SER A 329 -6.50 35.81 1.26
CA SER A 329 -7.49 34.87 0.71
C SER A 329 -6.83 33.65 0.04
N TYR A 330 -5.59 33.78 -0.44
CA TYR A 330 -4.92 32.76 -1.26
C TYR A 330 -3.97 31.90 -0.41
N SER A 331 -4.05 30.58 -0.56
CA SER A 331 -3.17 29.60 0.07
C SER A 331 -2.73 28.54 -0.95
N TRP A 332 -1.42 28.45 -1.18
CA TRP A 332 -0.81 27.48 -2.09
C TRP A 332 -0.30 26.24 -1.36
N THR A 333 -0.48 25.09 -1.99
CA THR A 333 0.17 23.82 -1.64
C THR A 333 0.86 23.25 -2.88
N VAL A 334 2.09 22.77 -2.72
CA VAL A 334 2.86 22.10 -3.77
C VAL A 334 2.99 20.62 -3.38
N LEU A 335 2.51 19.72 -4.23
CA LEU A 335 2.61 18.27 -4.04
C LEU A 335 3.64 17.68 -5.00
N PHE A 336 4.42 16.71 -4.53
CA PHE A 336 5.30 15.90 -5.37
C PHE A 336 4.67 14.52 -5.62
N HIS A 337 4.47 14.19 -6.89
CA HIS A 337 3.94 12.92 -7.36
C HIS A 337 5.09 12.06 -7.88
N HIS A 338 5.24 10.82 -7.39
CA HIS A 338 6.27 9.87 -7.84
C HIS A 338 5.93 8.42 -7.43
N ALA A 339 6.46 7.43 -8.16
CA ALA A 339 6.40 6.01 -7.77
C ALA A 339 5.00 5.52 -7.30
N GLY A 340 3.93 5.99 -7.95
CA GLY A 340 2.55 5.63 -7.64
C GLY A 340 1.92 6.29 -6.40
N HIS A 341 2.58 7.27 -5.77
CA HIS A 341 2.03 8.01 -4.62
C HIS A 341 2.40 9.50 -4.65
N VAL A 342 1.87 10.25 -3.68
CA VAL A 342 2.01 11.71 -3.59
C VAL A 342 2.28 12.14 -2.14
N HIS A 343 3.08 13.19 -1.95
CA HIS A 343 3.27 13.84 -0.65
C HIS A 343 3.54 15.36 -0.78
N PRO A 344 3.33 16.16 0.28
CA PRO A 344 3.54 17.61 0.22
C PRO A 344 5.03 17.98 0.13
N ALA A 345 5.38 18.78 -0.87
CA ALA A 345 6.71 19.35 -1.05
C ALA A 345 6.84 20.75 -0.43
N ALA A 346 5.77 21.55 -0.45
CA ALA A 346 5.67 22.83 0.25
C ALA A 346 4.22 23.21 0.53
N GLY A 347 4.00 24.07 1.54
CA GLY A 347 2.68 24.61 1.86
C GLY A 347 2.33 24.55 3.36
N PRO A 348 1.30 25.30 3.80
CA PRO A 348 0.59 26.33 3.03
C PRO A 348 1.46 27.59 2.84
N LEU A 349 1.46 28.17 1.64
CA LEU A 349 2.13 29.45 1.33
C LEU A 349 1.06 30.50 1.01
N SER A 350 1.00 31.58 1.79
CA SER A 350 -0.03 32.62 1.62
C SER A 350 0.34 33.67 0.57
N GLY A 351 -0.66 34.13 -0.19
CA GLY A 351 -0.52 35.23 -1.17
C GLY A 351 -1.00 34.87 -2.58
N SER A 352 -1.46 35.87 -3.33
CA SER A 352 -1.83 35.70 -4.75
C SER A 352 -0.65 35.29 -5.64
N SER A 353 0.58 35.53 -5.17
CA SER A 353 1.82 35.03 -5.77
C SER A 353 2.83 34.58 -4.72
N ALA A 354 3.68 33.62 -5.09
CA ALA A 354 4.71 33.00 -4.25
C ALA A 354 5.82 32.38 -5.12
N THR A 355 6.83 31.76 -4.51
CA THR A 355 7.89 31.01 -5.22
C THR A 355 8.16 29.65 -4.58
N PHE A 356 8.58 28.67 -5.39
CA PHE A 356 9.02 27.34 -4.94
C PHE A 356 10.33 26.96 -5.63
N ASP A 357 11.35 26.59 -4.85
CA ASP A 357 12.66 26.21 -5.35
C ASP A 357 12.71 24.70 -5.62
N ILE A 358 13.03 24.28 -6.85
CA ILE A 358 13.18 22.87 -7.18
C ILE A 358 14.45 22.32 -6.49
N PRO A 359 14.37 21.22 -5.71
CA PRO A 359 15.53 20.66 -5.03
C PRO A 359 16.56 20.10 -6.01
N ILE A 360 17.85 20.33 -5.71
CA ILE A 360 19.00 19.74 -6.43
C ILE A 360 19.48 18.41 -5.83
N SER A 361 18.89 17.96 -4.71
CA SER A 361 19.26 16.73 -4.01
C SER A 361 18.10 16.23 -3.15
N GLY A 362 18.20 14.99 -2.64
CA GLY A 362 17.22 14.41 -1.74
C GLY A 362 16.35 13.36 -2.42
N HIS A 363 15.15 13.74 -2.86
CA HIS A 363 14.23 12.79 -3.49
C HIS A 363 14.64 12.47 -4.93
N ASP A 364 14.75 11.18 -5.29
CA ASP A 364 15.00 10.78 -6.67
C ASP A 364 13.83 11.14 -7.60
N PHE A 365 14.15 11.35 -8.88
CA PHE A 365 13.24 11.80 -9.92
C PHE A 365 13.00 10.76 -11.03
N SER A 366 13.50 9.52 -10.90
CA SER A 366 13.36 8.49 -11.95
C SER A 366 11.92 8.05 -12.24
N GLY A 367 11.67 7.49 -13.43
CA GLY A 367 10.34 7.00 -13.84
C GLY A 367 9.33 8.11 -14.12
N THR A 368 8.11 8.01 -13.57
CA THR A 368 7.07 9.04 -13.72
C THR A 368 7.01 9.91 -12.47
N THR A 369 7.35 11.19 -12.63
CA THR A 369 7.32 12.19 -11.53
C THR A 369 6.82 13.55 -12.02
N SER A 370 6.14 14.31 -11.15
CA SER A 370 5.70 15.68 -11.43
C SER A 370 5.53 16.50 -10.15
N TYR A 371 5.44 17.83 -10.30
CA TYR A 371 4.94 18.71 -9.23
C TYR A 371 3.55 19.23 -9.60
N GLU A 372 2.63 19.18 -8.64
CA GLU A 372 1.32 19.81 -8.72
C GLU A 372 1.29 21.07 -7.85
N PHE A 373 0.82 22.16 -8.43
CA PHE A 373 0.68 23.46 -7.80
C PHE A 373 -0.80 23.75 -7.60
N ILE A 374 -1.28 23.60 -6.36
CA ILE A 374 -2.66 23.82 -5.97
C ILE A 374 -2.76 25.19 -5.30
N VAL A 375 -3.70 26.03 -5.72
CA VAL A 375 -4.09 27.25 -5.00
C VAL A 375 -5.54 27.14 -4.56
N THR A 376 -5.77 27.32 -3.27
CA THR A 376 -7.10 27.47 -2.68
C THR A 376 -7.33 28.94 -2.37
N VAL A 377 -8.47 29.49 -2.80
CA VAL A 377 -8.91 30.84 -2.48
C VAL A 377 -10.11 30.76 -1.55
N THR A 378 -10.02 31.46 -0.40
CA THR A 378 -11.11 31.64 0.55
C THR A 378 -11.59 33.08 0.50
N ASP A 379 -12.88 33.28 0.28
CA ASP A 379 -13.52 34.60 0.32
C ASP A 379 -13.71 35.10 1.78
N GLN A 380 -14.38 36.25 1.93
CA GLN A 380 -14.72 36.83 3.23
C GLN A 380 -15.85 36.09 3.98
N ASP A 381 -16.62 35.27 3.24
CA ASP A 381 -17.82 34.58 3.70
C ASP A 381 -17.48 33.15 4.17
N GLY A 382 -16.28 32.66 3.84
CA GLY A 382 -15.73 31.36 4.20
C GLY A 382 -15.98 30.28 3.16
N LEU A 383 -16.45 30.61 1.95
CA LEU A 383 -16.50 29.65 0.86
C LEU A 383 -15.11 29.51 0.24
N GLN A 384 -14.88 28.37 -0.40
CA GLN A 384 -13.58 28.03 -0.97
C GLN A 384 -13.73 27.47 -2.36
N SER A 385 -12.75 27.78 -3.19
CA SER A 385 -12.56 27.24 -4.52
C SER A 385 -11.08 27.03 -4.75
N SER A 386 -10.71 26.07 -5.59
CA SER A 386 -9.31 25.76 -5.89
C SER A 386 -9.08 25.54 -7.36
N ALA A 387 -7.88 25.86 -7.81
CA ALA A 387 -7.35 25.44 -9.10
C ALA A 387 -6.02 24.71 -8.86
N SER A 388 -5.66 23.77 -9.74
CA SER A 388 -4.32 23.19 -9.77
C SER A 388 -3.73 23.15 -11.18
N THR A 389 -2.40 23.03 -11.24
CA THR A 389 -1.65 22.89 -12.49
C THR A 389 -0.44 22.00 -12.27
N PHE A 390 -0.05 21.25 -13.30
CA PHE A 390 1.10 20.33 -13.26
C PHE A 390 2.27 20.87 -14.06
N ILE A 391 3.48 20.68 -13.53
CA ILE A 391 4.75 20.84 -14.26
C ILE A 391 5.54 19.53 -14.20
N TYR A 392 6.36 19.29 -15.22
CA TYR A 392 7.06 18.01 -15.42
C TYR A 392 8.58 18.22 -15.51
N PRO A 393 9.39 17.26 -15.04
CA PRO A 393 10.84 17.38 -15.05
C PRO A 393 11.37 17.35 -16.49
N ASP A 394 12.33 18.23 -16.79
CA ASP A 394 13.20 18.12 -17.95
C ASP A 394 14.29 17.08 -17.62
N LYS A 395 14.32 15.99 -18.38
CA LYS A 395 15.02 14.75 -18.00
C LYS A 395 16.18 14.37 -18.92
N VAL A 396 17.13 13.65 -18.34
CA VAL A 396 18.33 13.12 -18.99
C VAL A 396 18.59 11.67 -18.58
N ASN A 397 19.12 10.86 -19.50
CA ASN A 397 19.60 9.51 -19.19
C ASN A 397 21.07 9.50 -18.77
N LEU A 398 21.36 8.95 -17.60
CA LEU A 398 22.71 8.67 -17.13
C LEU A 398 23.01 7.18 -17.33
N THR A 399 23.83 6.84 -18.33
CA THR A 399 24.25 5.46 -18.59
C THR A 399 25.49 5.14 -17.78
N ILE A 400 25.38 4.25 -16.80
CA ILE A 400 26.47 3.86 -15.91
C ILE A 400 27.05 2.53 -16.41
N GLU A 401 28.33 2.53 -16.78
CA GLU A 401 29.00 1.40 -17.41
C GLU A 401 30.27 0.99 -16.64
N SER A 402 30.65 -0.28 -16.74
CA SER A 402 31.96 -0.79 -16.32
C SER A 402 32.79 -1.25 -17.51
N ASP A 403 34.11 -1.24 -17.36
CA ASP A 403 35.05 -1.92 -18.26
C ASP A 403 36.02 -2.76 -17.41
N PRO A 404 35.95 -4.11 -17.45
CA PRO A 404 35.00 -4.90 -18.24
C PRO A 404 33.54 -4.74 -17.76
N PRO A 405 32.55 -4.92 -18.66
CA PRO A 405 31.13 -4.90 -18.30
C PRO A 405 30.76 -6.09 -17.41
N GLY A 406 29.74 -5.93 -16.56
CA GLY A 406 29.28 -6.93 -15.59
C GLY A 406 29.80 -6.71 -14.17
N LEU A 407 30.62 -5.68 -13.92
CA LEU A 407 30.96 -5.24 -12.56
C LEU A 407 29.82 -4.40 -11.96
N SER A 408 29.67 -4.45 -10.63
CA SER A 408 28.64 -3.70 -9.91
C SER A 408 29.06 -2.26 -9.65
N LEU A 409 28.17 -1.31 -9.90
CA LEU A 409 28.37 0.11 -9.64
C LEU A 409 27.14 0.65 -8.92
N SER A 410 27.29 1.72 -8.14
CA SER A 410 26.14 2.34 -7.45
C SER A 410 25.92 3.76 -7.91
N ILE A 411 24.66 4.12 -8.07
CA ILE A 411 24.19 5.51 -8.11
C ILE A 411 23.42 5.77 -6.81
N ASP A 412 23.84 6.80 -6.08
CA ASP A 412 23.45 7.11 -4.71
C ASP A 412 23.58 5.91 -3.76
N GLN A 413 22.47 5.28 -3.37
CA GLN A 413 22.43 4.08 -2.51
C GLN A 413 22.05 2.80 -3.28
N SER A 414 21.79 2.90 -4.59
CA SER A 414 21.31 1.80 -5.44
C SER A 414 22.49 1.13 -6.17
N THR A 415 22.92 -0.04 -5.68
CA THR A 415 23.94 -0.86 -6.36
C THR A 415 23.32 -1.74 -7.44
N LEU A 416 23.79 -1.62 -8.67
CA LEU A 416 23.30 -2.35 -9.85
C LEU A 416 24.48 -2.94 -10.65
N VAL A 417 24.22 -3.99 -11.43
CA VAL A 417 25.22 -4.57 -12.35
C VAL A 417 25.27 -3.74 -13.61
N ALA A 418 26.43 -3.22 -13.98
CA ALA A 418 26.60 -2.36 -15.15
C ALA A 418 26.81 -3.19 -16.45
N PRO A 419 26.32 -2.74 -17.61
CA PRO A 419 25.71 -1.43 -17.87
C PRO A 419 24.25 -1.32 -17.41
N PHE A 420 23.89 -0.16 -16.86
CA PHE A 420 22.50 0.24 -16.57
C PHE A 420 22.28 1.72 -16.91
N THR A 421 21.02 2.14 -17.01
CA THR A 421 20.64 3.54 -17.25
C THR A 421 19.73 4.02 -16.13
N HIS A 422 19.99 5.22 -15.61
CA HIS A 422 19.14 5.92 -14.65
C HIS A 422 18.59 7.18 -15.32
N ASP A 423 17.26 7.35 -15.39
CA ASP A 423 16.65 8.58 -15.87
C ASP A 423 16.49 9.57 -14.69
N THR A 424 16.79 10.85 -14.91
CA THR A 424 16.78 11.84 -13.82
C THR A 424 16.55 13.27 -14.31
N LEU A 425 16.25 14.15 -13.35
CA LEU A 425 16.09 15.58 -13.52
C LEU A 425 17.43 16.26 -13.86
N ILE A 426 17.46 17.05 -14.92
CA ILE A 426 18.63 17.87 -15.30
C ILE A 426 18.96 18.85 -14.16
N GLY A 427 20.23 18.98 -13.79
CA GLY A 427 20.69 19.81 -12.67
C GLY A 427 20.64 19.13 -11.29
N PHE A 428 20.06 17.93 -11.17
CA PHE A 428 20.03 17.18 -9.91
C PHE A 428 21.40 16.53 -9.60
N THR A 429 21.70 16.31 -8.31
CA THR A 429 22.97 15.75 -7.85
C THR A 429 22.84 14.26 -7.52
N HIS A 430 23.82 13.48 -7.97
CA HIS A 430 23.91 12.04 -7.68
C HIS A 430 25.32 11.68 -7.22
N THR A 431 25.45 10.68 -6.34
CA THR A 431 26.73 10.12 -5.90
C THR A 431 27.04 8.85 -6.67
N LEU A 432 28.02 8.89 -7.57
CA LEU A 432 28.53 7.65 -8.19
C LEU A 432 29.50 6.95 -7.24
N THR A 433 29.38 5.63 -7.10
CA THR A 433 30.27 4.81 -6.27
C THR A 433 30.71 3.55 -7.01
N ALA A 434 32.02 3.45 -7.26
CA ALA A 434 32.72 2.30 -7.79
C ALA A 434 33.53 1.62 -6.68
N PRO A 435 33.18 0.39 -6.23
CA PRO A 435 33.97 -0.34 -5.26
C PRO A 435 35.43 -0.53 -5.73
N LEU A 436 36.40 -0.23 -4.85
CA LEU A 436 37.84 -0.18 -5.18
C LEU A 436 38.41 -1.51 -5.70
N GLN A 437 37.83 -2.63 -5.26
CA GLN A 437 38.13 -3.97 -5.75
C GLN A 437 36.85 -4.79 -5.92
N GLN A 438 36.79 -5.57 -6.98
CA GLN A 438 35.66 -6.44 -7.34
C GLN A 438 36.15 -7.66 -8.12
N SER A 439 35.39 -8.76 -8.13
CA SER A 439 35.72 -9.95 -8.92
C SER A 439 34.70 -10.20 -10.01
N LEU A 440 35.16 -10.40 -11.25
CA LEU A 440 34.33 -10.80 -12.40
C LEU A 440 34.96 -12.00 -13.09
N GLY A 441 34.18 -13.07 -13.32
CA GLY A 441 34.67 -14.29 -13.97
C GLY A 441 35.86 -14.96 -13.25
N GLY A 442 36.00 -14.77 -11.94
CA GLY A 442 37.13 -15.25 -11.15
C GLY A 442 38.40 -14.39 -11.24
N THR A 443 38.43 -13.34 -12.07
CA THR A 443 39.51 -12.36 -12.11
C THR A 443 39.23 -11.23 -11.11
N LEU A 444 40.18 -10.91 -10.24
CA LEU A 444 40.12 -9.74 -9.37
C LEU A 444 40.47 -8.48 -10.17
N TYR A 445 39.62 -7.47 -10.07
CA TYR A 445 39.73 -6.18 -10.72
C TYR A 445 39.88 -5.07 -9.67
N SER A 446 40.79 -4.12 -9.93
CA SER A 446 40.91 -2.88 -9.16
C SER A 446 40.41 -1.71 -9.99
N PHE A 447 39.64 -0.81 -9.35
CA PHE A 447 39.21 0.44 -9.95
C PHE A 447 40.43 1.30 -10.35
N VAL A 448 40.36 1.93 -11.52
CA VAL A 448 41.41 2.82 -12.04
C VAL A 448 40.92 4.27 -12.04
N SER A 449 39.78 4.52 -12.68
CA SER A 449 39.25 5.87 -12.92
C SER A 449 37.83 5.82 -13.49
N TRP A 450 37.00 6.82 -13.18
CA TRP A 450 35.81 7.11 -13.97
C TRP A 450 36.18 7.88 -15.25
N SER A 451 35.36 7.76 -16.30
CA SER A 451 35.56 8.43 -17.60
C SER A 451 35.43 9.95 -17.56
N ASP A 452 34.93 10.52 -16.47
CA ASP A 452 34.90 11.96 -16.18
C ASP A 452 36.08 12.44 -15.32
N GLY A 453 36.95 11.52 -14.88
CA GLY A 453 38.07 11.80 -13.96
C GLY A 453 37.71 11.74 -12.48
N GLY A 454 36.48 11.34 -12.11
CA GLY A 454 36.04 11.22 -10.72
C GLY A 454 36.83 10.20 -9.89
N THR A 455 36.91 10.46 -8.58
CA THR A 455 37.38 9.49 -7.57
C THR A 455 36.43 8.29 -7.48
N ALA A 456 36.89 7.18 -6.90
CA ALA A 456 36.09 5.94 -6.81
C ALA A 456 34.66 6.16 -6.28
N GLN A 457 34.51 7.05 -5.30
CA GLN A 457 33.23 7.70 -4.98
C GLN A 457 33.35 9.20 -5.29
N HIS A 458 32.35 9.78 -5.95
CA HIS A 458 32.25 11.22 -6.21
C HIS A 458 30.80 11.66 -6.48
N VAL A 459 30.54 12.97 -6.36
CA VAL A 459 29.25 13.57 -6.72
C VAL A 459 29.32 14.10 -8.14
N ILE A 460 28.28 13.85 -8.92
CA ILE A 460 28.01 14.42 -10.25
C ILE A 460 26.77 15.31 -10.20
N VAL A 461 26.68 16.23 -11.17
CA VAL A 461 25.44 16.94 -11.50
C VAL A 461 24.92 16.39 -12.82
N ALA A 462 23.62 16.11 -12.91
CA ALA A 462 22.97 15.64 -14.12
C ALA A 462 23.08 16.72 -15.24
N PRO A 463 23.72 16.40 -16.37
CA PRO A 463 23.94 17.35 -17.48
C PRO A 463 22.67 17.58 -18.31
N GLU A 464 22.69 18.58 -19.21
CA GLU A 464 21.56 18.89 -20.10
C GLU A 464 21.33 17.89 -21.25
N ALA A 465 22.13 16.83 -21.37
CA ALA A 465 22.06 15.85 -22.45
C ALA A 465 22.65 14.49 -22.04
N ASP A 466 22.11 13.40 -22.58
CA ASP A 466 22.41 12.03 -22.22
C ASP A 466 23.91 11.72 -22.13
N ARG A 467 24.34 11.11 -21.03
CA ARG A 467 25.76 10.97 -20.70
C ARG A 467 26.12 9.61 -20.12
N THR A 468 27.16 9.01 -20.71
CA THR A 468 27.79 7.80 -20.19
C THR A 468 28.85 8.13 -19.13
N TYR A 469 28.81 7.43 -18.00
CA TYR A 469 29.87 7.37 -16.99
C TYR A 469 30.42 5.95 -16.93
N ARG A 470 31.65 5.73 -17.42
CA ARG A 470 32.32 4.43 -17.44
C ARG A 470 33.34 4.35 -16.31
N ALA A 471 33.18 3.40 -15.39
CA ALA A 471 34.23 3.04 -14.44
C ALA A 471 35.20 2.06 -15.12
N LEU A 472 36.44 2.51 -15.34
CA LEU A 472 37.52 1.65 -15.83
C LEU A 472 38.11 0.87 -14.66
N TYR A 473 38.22 -0.44 -14.84
CA TYR A 473 38.95 -1.34 -13.96
C TYR A 473 40.11 -1.99 -14.71
N GLN A 474 41.16 -2.34 -13.98
CA GLN A 474 42.26 -3.17 -14.48
C GLN A 474 42.29 -4.50 -13.72
N PRO A 475 42.62 -5.63 -14.37
CA PRO A 475 42.86 -6.87 -13.66
C PRO A 475 44.05 -6.68 -12.71
N VAL A 476 43.89 -7.05 -11.44
CA VAL A 476 44.97 -7.03 -10.46
C VAL A 476 45.94 -8.13 -10.85
N ALA A 477 47.08 -7.75 -11.42
CA ALA A 477 48.14 -8.69 -11.76
C ALA A 477 48.58 -9.43 -10.49
N THR A 478 48.31 -10.74 -10.44
CA THR A 478 48.77 -11.61 -9.35
C THR A 478 50.29 -11.60 -9.35
N ALA A 479 50.87 -11.00 -8.31
CA ALA A 479 52.31 -10.77 -8.24
C ALA A 479 53.06 -12.10 -8.29
N THR A 480 53.92 -12.28 -9.31
CA THR A 480 54.76 -13.48 -9.44
C THR A 480 55.61 -13.66 -8.18
N PRO A 481 55.41 -14.74 -7.39
CA PRO A 481 56.04 -14.86 -6.08
C PRO A 481 57.55 -15.11 -6.23
N THR A 482 58.34 -14.06 -6.01
CA THR A 482 59.79 -14.18 -5.78
C THR A 482 60.00 -14.91 -4.44
N PRO A 483 60.82 -15.96 -4.36
CA PRO A 483 60.62 -17.00 -3.35
C PRO A 483 61.20 -16.67 -1.96
N SER A 484 60.39 -16.89 -0.92
CA SER A 484 60.85 -17.05 0.48
C SER A 484 59.75 -17.60 1.38
N PRO A 485 60.04 -18.57 2.28
CA PRO A 485 60.58 -19.89 1.99
C PRO A 485 59.45 -20.90 1.62
N THR A 486 59.81 -22.06 1.08
CA THR A 486 58.85 -23.04 0.56
C THR A 486 58.03 -23.77 1.62
N ALA A 487 56.70 -23.73 1.50
CA ALA A 487 55.80 -24.81 1.92
C ALA A 487 55.20 -25.46 0.66
N THR A 488 55.42 -26.77 0.48
CA THR A 488 55.00 -27.50 -0.73
C THR A 488 53.51 -27.84 -0.72
N VAL A 489 52.76 -27.30 -1.69
CA VAL A 489 51.43 -27.83 -2.04
C VAL A 489 51.60 -29.11 -2.87
N SER A 490 50.92 -30.19 -2.48
CA SER A 490 51.02 -31.50 -3.16
C SER A 490 49.82 -31.70 -4.09
N PRO A 491 50.00 -32.05 -5.38
CA PRO A 491 48.94 -32.06 -6.40
C PRO A 491 48.00 -33.29 -6.34
N THR A 492 47.76 -33.81 -5.13
CA THR A 492 46.96 -35.03 -4.86
C THR A 492 46.05 -34.89 -3.64
N GLY A 493 45.99 -33.71 -3.02
CA GLY A 493 45.25 -33.48 -1.77
C GLY A 493 43.74 -33.30 -1.93
N PHE A 494 43.09 -33.09 -0.78
CA PHE A 494 41.74 -32.52 -0.64
C PHE A 494 41.80 -31.39 0.40
N PRO A 495 41.06 -30.28 0.23
CA PRO A 495 40.40 -29.88 -1.01
C PRO A 495 41.43 -29.51 -2.09
N ALA A 496 41.03 -29.58 -3.36
CA ALA A 496 41.77 -29.04 -4.49
C ALA A 496 41.15 -27.73 -5.02
N THR A 497 39.91 -27.45 -4.64
CA THR A 497 39.17 -26.20 -4.86
C THR A 497 39.39 -25.18 -3.74
N GLY A 498 39.05 -23.91 -4.02
CA GLY A 498 39.24 -22.79 -3.09
C GLY A 498 38.08 -22.58 -2.12
N ILE A 499 38.31 -21.71 -1.13
CA ILE A 499 37.25 -21.13 -0.29
C ILE A 499 36.43 -20.18 -1.17
N LEU A 500 35.10 -20.27 -1.06
CA LEU A 500 34.12 -19.48 -1.80
C LEU A 500 33.54 -18.36 -0.93
N ASP A 501 33.34 -18.63 0.36
CA ASP A 501 32.95 -17.64 1.37
C ASP A 501 33.79 -17.83 2.63
N THR A 502 34.52 -16.78 3.01
CA THR A 502 35.27 -16.73 4.28
C THR A 502 34.44 -16.13 5.40
N PHE A 503 33.21 -15.67 5.14
CA PHE A 503 32.28 -15.06 6.12
C PHE A 503 32.81 -13.81 6.86
N ASN A 504 34.02 -13.35 6.54
CA ASN A 504 34.73 -12.21 7.12
C ASN A 504 34.15 -10.87 6.62
N ARG A 505 32.93 -10.57 7.08
CA ARG A 505 32.17 -9.34 6.80
C ARG A 505 31.25 -9.01 7.98
N ALA A 506 30.70 -7.79 8.00
CA ALA A 506 29.94 -7.28 9.14
C ALA A 506 28.74 -8.16 9.51
N ASN A 507 28.42 -8.22 10.81
CA ASN A 507 27.32 -9.03 11.32
C ASN A 507 25.99 -8.70 10.61
N GLY A 508 25.23 -9.72 10.23
CA GLY A 508 24.06 -9.56 9.37
C GLY A 508 23.60 -10.90 8.77
N SER A 509 23.03 -10.88 7.56
CA SER A 509 22.64 -12.10 6.84
C SER A 509 23.80 -12.66 6.00
N LEU A 510 23.67 -13.93 5.57
CA LEU A 510 24.59 -14.55 4.61
C LEU A 510 24.72 -13.77 3.27
N GLY A 511 23.76 -12.90 2.93
CA GLY A 511 23.78 -12.08 1.71
C GLY A 511 23.51 -12.86 0.42
N ALA A 512 23.44 -12.14 -0.70
CA ALA A 512 22.91 -12.65 -1.98
C ALA A 512 23.70 -13.81 -2.63
N GLY A 513 24.92 -14.09 -2.17
CA GLY A 513 25.70 -15.27 -2.60
C GLY A 513 25.09 -16.61 -2.19
N TRP A 514 24.14 -16.60 -1.24
CA TRP A 514 23.46 -17.78 -0.72
C TRP A 514 21.97 -17.82 -1.10
N GLY A 515 21.46 -19.04 -1.29
CA GLY A 515 20.06 -19.36 -1.57
C GLY A 515 19.57 -20.52 -0.73
N GLY A 516 18.28 -20.85 -0.85
CA GLY A 516 17.61 -21.77 0.09
C GLY A 516 17.24 -21.05 1.38
N SER A 517 17.27 -21.77 2.51
CA SER A 517 16.91 -21.29 3.85
C SER A 517 17.95 -20.35 4.48
N ALA A 518 18.53 -19.44 3.69
CA ALA A 518 19.63 -18.55 4.09
C ALA A 518 19.26 -17.51 5.17
N SER A 519 17.97 -17.35 5.49
CA SER A 519 17.46 -16.58 6.63
C SER A 519 17.60 -17.29 7.98
N GLY A 520 17.75 -18.61 8.00
CA GLY A 520 17.99 -19.37 9.23
C GLY A 520 19.38 -19.16 9.84
N PHE A 521 20.30 -18.57 9.06
CA PHE A 521 21.72 -18.41 9.34
C PHE A 521 22.09 -16.92 9.45
N ALA A 522 23.00 -16.58 10.36
CA ALA A 522 23.48 -15.21 10.56
C ALA A 522 25.00 -15.14 10.49
N LEU A 523 25.53 -13.98 10.11
CA LEU A 523 26.95 -13.66 10.27
C LEU A 523 27.14 -13.01 11.64
N VAL A 524 28.02 -13.60 12.45
CA VAL A 524 28.35 -13.16 13.80
C VAL A 524 29.85 -13.30 14.02
N GLY A 525 30.56 -12.18 14.20
CA GLY A 525 31.98 -12.20 14.54
C GLY A 525 32.87 -12.80 13.45
N ASN A 526 32.57 -12.50 12.19
CA ASN A 526 33.21 -13.06 10.97
C ASN A 526 32.95 -14.55 10.69
N GLN A 527 32.01 -15.19 11.39
CA GLN A 527 31.64 -16.60 11.18
C GLN A 527 30.13 -16.75 10.96
N VAL A 528 29.69 -17.90 10.46
CA VAL A 528 28.25 -18.23 10.38
C VAL A 528 27.80 -18.81 11.71
N ASP A 529 26.83 -18.15 12.33
CA ASP A 529 25.95 -18.74 13.33
C ASP A 529 24.82 -19.49 12.61
N VAL A 530 24.67 -20.78 12.91
CA VAL A 530 23.68 -21.65 12.26
C VAL A 530 22.25 -21.36 12.69
N GLY A 531 22.03 -20.78 13.88
CA GLY A 531 20.72 -20.30 14.32
C GLY A 531 19.59 -21.32 14.19
N ALA A 532 18.68 -21.10 13.24
CA ALA A 532 17.55 -21.99 12.95
C ALA A 532 17.88 -23.08 11.90
N GLY A 533 18.93 -22.90 11.11
CA GLY A 533 19.39 -23.85 10.10
C GLY A 533 18.52 -23.93 8.82
N GLY A 534 18.61 -25.07 8.14
CA GLY A 534 17.96 -25.37 6.86
C GLY A 534 18.97 -25.75 5.76
N ASP A 535 18.47 -25.94 4.53
CA ASP A 535 19.27 -26.22 3.34
C ASP A 535 19.68 -24.92 2.62
N ILE A 536 20.98 -24.70 2.45
CA ILE A 536 21.55 -23.51 1.82
C ILE A 536 22.50 -23.83 0.67
N TYR A 537 22.41 -23.05 -0.40
CA TYR A 537 23.10 -23.30 -1.67
C TYR A 537 23.93 -22.10 -2.10
N TRP A 538 25.11 -22.35 -2.68
CA TRP A 538 25.94 -21.31 -3.28
C TRP A 538 25.35 -20.88 -4.64
N ARG A 539 24.95 -19.61 -4.76
CA ARG A 539 24.17 -19.10 -5.91
C ARG A 539 24.99 -18.65 -7.12
N ALA A 540 26.32 -18.49 -7.00
CA ALA A 540 27.11 -17.83 -8.03
C ALA A 540 27.06 -18.50 -9.43
N SER A 541 26.94 -19.82 -9.50
CA SER A 541 26.67 -20.63 -10.71
C SER A 541 26.61 -22.12 -10.33
N SER A 542 26.11 -22.97 -11.25
CA SER A 542 26.23 -24.41 -11.11
C SER A 542 27.62 -24.90 -11.51
N PHE A 543 28.14 -25.90 -10.79
CA PHE A 543 29.46 -26.48 -11.01
C PHE A 543 29.40 -27.72 -11.94
N GLY A 544 30.55 -28.07 -12.49
CA GLY A 544 30.71 -29.16 -13.46
C GLY A 544 30.43 -30.56 -12.89
N PRO A 545 30.63 -31.62 -13.69
CA PRO A 545 30.24 -32.98 -13.32
C PRO A 545 31.22 -33.67 -12.36
N ASP A 546 32.42 -33.12 -12.14
CA ASP A 546 33.27 -33.46 -11.00
C ASP A 546 33.23 -32.29 -10.01
N GLN A 547 32.93 -32.53 -8.74
CA GLN A 547 32.66 -31.49 -7.74
C GLN A 547 33.36 -31.73 -6.41
N GLU A 548 33.72 -30.65 -5.72
CA GLU A 548 34.07 -30.63 -4.30
C GLU A 548 33.18 -29.67 -3.51
N VAL A 549 33.03 -29.93 -2.22
CA VAL A 549 32.52 -28.98 -1.23
C VAL A 549 33.18 -29.24 0.13
N PHE A 550 33.38 -28.20 0.92
CA PHE A 550 33.90 -28.29 2.28
C PHE A 550 33.48 -27.10 3.15
N VAL A 551 33.51 -27.28 4.46
CA VAL A 551 33.31 -26.22 5.46
C VAL A 551 34.16 -26.52 6.69
N THR A 552 34.54 -25.49 7.44
CA THR A 552 35.24 -25.63 8.73
C THR A 552 34.23 -25.44 9.86
N PHE A 553 34.05 -26.46 10.70
CA PHE A 553 33.18 -26.36 11.88
C PHE A 553 33.95 -25.75 13.03
N THR A 554 33.87 -24.44 13.23
CA THR A 554 34.54 -23.76 14.35
C THR A 554 33.88 -24.09 15.68
N THR A 555 32.57 -24.35 15.67
CA THR A 555 31.87 -25.09 16.73
C THR A 555 31.05 -26.23 16.14
N ILE A 556 31.23 -27.46 16.65
CA ILE A 556 30.36 -28.60 16.40
C ILE A 556 29.21 -28.57 17.41
N ASP A 557 27.96 -28.58 16.95
CA ASP A 557 26.83 -28.87 17.83
C ASP A 557 26.75 -30.39 18.08
N SER A 558 27.13 -30.82 19.29
CA SER A 558 27.07 -32.23 19.68
C SER A 558 25.66 -32.82 19.78
N ALA A 559 24.61 -31.99 19.70
CA ALA A 559 23.21 -32.39 19.68
C ALA A 559 22.53 -32.18 18.31
N GLY A 560 23.27 -31.70 17.29
CA GLY A 560 22.75 -31.50 15.94
C GLY A 560 22.20 -32.78 15.31
N ALA A 561 21.13 -32.67 14.52
CA ALA A 561 20.57 -33.80 13.78
C ALA A 561 21.29 -33.99 12.44
N GLU A 562 21.49 -32.90 11.70
CA GLU A 562 22.14 -32.82 10.39
C GLU A 562 23.17 -31.68 10.41
N MET A 563 24.39 -31.93 9.91
CA MET A 563 25.54 -31.02 9.88
C MET A 563 26.34 -31.18 8.56
N ASP A 564 25.72 -30.85 7.43
CA ASP A 564 25.93 -31.61 6.19
C ASP A 564 26.48 -30.83 5.01
N LEU A 565 26.93 -31.59 4.01
CA LEU A 565 27.43 -31.10 2.74
C LEU A 565 26.52 -31.53 1.59
N LEU A 566 26.15 -30.59 0.72
CA LEU A 566 25.35 -30.84 -0.47
C LEU A 566 26.20 -30.74 -1.73
N LEU A 567 26.06 -31.72 -2.65
CA LEU A 567 26.73 -31.76 -3.95
C LEU A 567 25.75 -32.13 -5.07
N LYS A 568 26.05 -31.71 -6.30
CA LYS A 568 25.25 -32.00 -7.51
C LYS A 568 23.75 -31.71 -7.31
N SER A 569 23.42 -30.67 -6.54
CA SER A 569 22.04 -30.23 -6.39
C SER A 569 21.51 -29.70 -7.72
N GLN A 570 20.34 -30.16 -8.15
CA GLN A 570 19.71 -29.72 -9.38
C GLN A 570 18.96 -28.37 -9.21
N SER A 571 19.09 -27.72 -8.04
CA SER A 571 18.53 -26.41 -7.70
C SER A 571 19.48 -25.61 -6.79
N ASN A 572 19.35 -24.28 -6.79
CA ASN A 572 20.07 -23.37 -5.89
C ASN A 572 19.16 -22.74 -4.81
N SER A 573 18.00 -23.36 -4.56
CA SER A 573 17.03 -22.89 -3.58
C SER A 573 16.15 -23.97 -2.92
N TRP A 574 16.20 -25.23 -3.40
CA TRP A 574 15.31 -26.29 -2.90
C TRP A 574 15.78 -27.70 -3.26
N TRP A 575 15.95 -28.56 -2.26
CA TRP A 575 16.45 -29.93 -2.41
C TRP A 575 15.58 -30.86 -3.28
N GLY A 576 14.28 -30.57 -3.44
CA GLY A 576 13.33 -31.44 -4.13
C GLY A 576 13.59 -31.68 -5.62
N ALA A 577 14.51 -30.92 -6.23
CA ALA A 577 15.02 -31.16 -7.58
C ALA A 577 15.96 -32.38 -7.68
N GLY A 578 16.54 -32.84 -6.56
CA GLY A 578 17.53 -33.92 -6.49
C GLY A 578 18.93 -33.42 -6.13
N LEU A 579 19.60 -34.11 -5.21
CA LEU A 579 20.98 -33.81 -4.76
C LEU A 579 21.70 -35.04 -4.19
N ILE A 580 23.02 -34.93 -4.00
CA ILE A 580 23.81 -35.79 -3.10
C ILE A 580 23.96 -35.06 -1.78
N GLU A 581 23.68 -35.76 -0.70
CA GLU A 581 23.84 -35.32 0.68
C GLU A 581 24.91 -36.18 1.36
N VAL A 582 25.81 -35.54 2.10
CA VAL A 582 26.83 -36.22 2.90
C VAL A 582 26.55 -35.90 4.37
N TRP A 583 25.56 -36.62 4.91
CA TRP A 583 25.00 -36.41 6.25
C TRP A 583 26.02 -36.72 7.34
N TYR A 584 26.39 -35.75 8.17
CA TYR A 584 27.12 -35.95 9.42
C TYR A 584 26.14 -35.93 10.62
N ASP A 585 26.13 -37.05 11.33
CA ASP A 585 25.34 -37.30 12.54
C ASP A 585 26.30 -37.22 13.74
N PRO A 586 26.40 -36.06 14.44
CA PRO A 586 27.32 -35.87 15.56
C PRO A 586 26.92 -36.68 16.80
N VAL A 587 25.63 -37.01 16.94
CA VAL A 587 25.09 -37.79 18.06
C VAL A 587 25.59 -39.24 17.99
N ASN A 588 25.47 -39.88 16.84
CA ASN A 588 25.92 -41.27 16.60
C ASN A 588 27.36 -41.35 16.05
N ARG A 589 27.99 -40.20 15.76
CA ARG A 589 29.41 -40.06 15.34
C ARG A 589 29.72 -40.83 14.06
N ARG A 590 28.96 -40.51 13.02
CA ARG A 590 29.06 -41.15 11.70
C ARG A 590 28.76 -40.15 10.59
N VAL A 591 29.25 -40.47 9.39
CA VAL A 591 28.80 -39.88 8.14
C VAL A 591 28.05 -40.93 7.32
N GLN A 592 26.98 -40.53 6.65
CA GLN A 592 26.32 -41.30 5.60
C GLN A 592 26.41 -40.55 4.27
N VAL A 593 26.15 -41.24 3.16
CA VAL A 593 26.02 -40.62 1.83
C VAL A 593 24.64 -41.00 1.30
N TRP A 594 23.82 -40.01 1.01
CA TRP A 594 22.46 -40.16 0.51
C TRP A 594 22.32 -39.52 -0.87
N THR A 595 21.34 -40.01 -1.63
CA THR A 595 20.94 -39.41 -2.90
C THR A 595 19.44 -39.22 -2.93
N PHE A 596 18.98 -38.03 -3.29
CA PHE A 596 17.57 -37.77 -3.60
C PHE A 596 17.35 -37.63 -5.10
N ALA A 597 16.23 -38.15 -5.59
CA ALA A 597 15.62 -37.76 -6.86
C ALA A 597 14.11 -37.96 -6.74
N SER A 598 13.30 -37.08 -7.34
CA SER A 598 11.83 -37.13 -7.21
C SER A 598 11.21 -38.47 -7.62
N ALA A 599 11.78 -39.15 -8.62
CA ALA A 599 11.36 -40.47 -9.08
C ALA A 599 11.96 -41.66 -8.28
N GLN A 600 12.89 -41.42 -7.35
CA GLN A 600 13.57 -42.46 -6.56
C GLN A 600 13.28 -42.37 -5.05
N GLY A 601 13.00 -41.17 -4.54
CA GLY A 601 13.04 -40.89 -3.11
C GLY A 601 14.48 -40.79 -2.58
N TRP A 602 14.61 -40.81 -1.25
CA TRP A 602 15.89 -40.81 -0.54
C TRP A 602 16.48 -42.24 -0.47
N VAL A 603 17.74 -42.40 -0.86
CA VAL A 603 18.43 -43.71 -0.82
C VAL A 603 19.85 -43.57 -0.27
N GLN A 604 20.14 -44.26 0.84
CA GLN A 604 21.47 -44.39 1.42
C GLN A 604 22.39 -45.20 0.50
N ARG A 605 23.64 -44.74 0.34
CA ARG A 605 24.62 -45.30 -0.58
C ARG A 605 25.76 -45.96 0.18
N GLY A 606 25.54 -47.22 0.53
CA GLY A 606 26.47 -48.04 1.31
C GLY A 606 26.36 -47.80 2.83
N ALA A 607 27.17 -48.54 3.59
CA ALA A 607 27.16 -48.47 5.05
C ALA A 607 27.65 -47.12 5.60
N ASP A 608 27.41 -46.90 6.88
CA ASP A 608 27.88 -45.75 7.66
C ASP A 608 29.41 -45.61 7.64
N ILE A 609 29.92 -44.40 7.86
CA ILE A 609 31.34 -44.05 7.96
C ILE A 609 31.59 -43.55 9.39
N PRO A 610 32.11 -44.37 10.32
CA PRO A 610 32.35 -43.93 11.69
C PRO A 610 33.39 -42.81 11.77
N VAL A 611 33.01 -41.63 12.28
CA VAL A 611 33.90 -40.48 12.45
C VAL A 611 33.36 -39.54 13.52
N THR A 612 34.24 -38.99 14.36
CA THR A 612 33.89 -37.94 15.33
C THR A 612 34.61 -36.66 14.94
N LEU A 613 33.89 -35.69 14.39
CA LEU A 613 34.41 -34.33 14.17
C LEU A 613 34.48 -33.56 15.50
N VAL A 614 35.36 -32.57 15.57
CA VAL A 614 35.57 -31.66 16.70
C VAL A 614 35.75 -30.22 16.18
N ASN A 615 35.58 -29.24 17.07
CA ASN A 615 35.79 -27.83 16.77
C ASN A 615 37.15 -27.58 16.09
N GLY A 616 37.12 -26.88 14.95
CA GLY A 616 38.28 -26.62 14.09
C GLY A 616 38.50 -27.64 12.96
N ASP A 617 37.73 -28.73 12.89
CA ASP A 617 37.80 -29.66 11.75
C ASP A 617 37.22 -29.04 10.48
N ARG A 618 37.91 -29.26 9.36
CA ARG A 618 37.38 -29.08 8.00
C ARG A 618 36.78 -30.38 7.50
N PHE A 619 35.46 -30.41 7.39
CA PHE A 619 34.71 -31.49 6.76
C PHE A 619 34.57 -31.23 5.26
N GLY A 620 34.58 -32.28 4.44
CA GLY A 620 34.45 -32.10 2.99
C GLY A 620 34.17 -33.39 2.23
N ALA A 621 33.72 -33.23 0.99
CA ALA A 621 33.46 -34.34 0.07
C ALA A 621 33.79 -33.97 -1.38
N ARG A 622 34.07 -34.99 -2.19
CA ARG A 622 34.28 -34.89 -3.65
C ARG A 622 33.40 -35.92 -4.36
N ALA A 623 32.59 -35.46 -5.32
CA ALA A 623 31.67 -36.29 -6.12
C ALA A 623 32.02 -36.23 -7.60
N MET A 624 32.34 -37.39 -8.20
CA MET A 624 32.83 -37.55 -9.56
C MET A 624 31.72 -37.94 -10.56
N ALA A 625 31.96 -37.69 -11.84
CA ALA A 625 31.05 -38.00 -12.94
C ALA A 625 30.83 -39.51 -13.18
N ASP A 626 31.76 -40.36 -12.71
CA ASP A 626 31.61 -41.83 -12.72
C ASP A 626 30.67 -42.36 -11.62
N GLY A 627 30.17 -41.47 -10.75
CA GLY A 627 29.35 -41.81 -9.60
C GLY A 627 30.15 -42.20 -8.35
N THR A 628 31.44 -41.90 -8.26
CA THR A 628 32.23 -42.04 -7.02
C THR A 628 32.04 -40.82 -6.12
N VAL A 629 31.73 -41.03 -4.84
CA VAL A 629 31.71 -39.99 -3.80
C VAL A 629 32.72 -40.34 -2.71
N THR A 630 33.64 -39.43 -2.44
CA THR A 630 34.68 -39.56 -1.41
C THR A 630 34.48 -38.52 -0.32
N VAL A 631 34.69 -38.91 0.94
CA VAL A 631 34.43 -38.08 2.14
C VAL A 631 35.73 -37.89 2.91
N TYR A 632 35.97 -36.68 3.42
CA TYR A 632 37.24 -36.25 3.98
C TYR A 632 37.08 -35.52 5.33
N ARG A 633 38.13 -35.60 6.16
CA ARG A 633 38.35 -34.75 7.34
C ARG A 633 39.77 -34.21 7.33
N ASN A 634 39.93 -32.89 7.38
CA ASN A 634 41.23 -32.20 7.35
C ASN A 634 42.11 -32.69 6.19
N GLY A 635 41.50 -32.89 5.01
CA GLY A 635 42.16 -33.43 3.81
C GLY A 635 42.40 -34.94 3.78
N ASN A 636 42.20 -35.66 4.88
CA ASN A 636 42.36 -37.11 4.95
C ASN A 636 41.09 -37.83 4.48
N LEU A 637 41.23 -38.77 3.54
CA LEU A 637 40.14 -39.60 3.05
C LEU A 637 39.62 -40.52 4.17
N LEU A 638 38.33 -40.39 4.51
CA LEU A 638 37.63 -41.27 5.44
C LEU A 638 37.11 -42.52 4.73
N ALA A 639 36.43 -42.32 3.59
CA ALA A 639 35.81 -43.41 2.84
C ALA A 639 35.43 -42.99 1.40
N SER A 640 35.14 -44.00 0.57
CA SER A 640 34.46 -43.85 -0.71
C SER A 640 33.12 -44.59 -0.71
N ARG A 641 32.14 -44.08 -1.47
CA ARG A 641 30.82 -44.66 -1.74
C ARG A 641 30.50 -44.50 -3.23
N SER A 642 29.60 -45.34 -3.76
CA SER A 642 29.14 -45.22 -5.14
C SER A 642 27.67 -44.80 -5.20
N VAL A 643 27.41 -43.75 -5.97
CA VAL A 643 26.09 -43.27 -6.38
C VAL A 643 25.73 -43.70 -7.80
N ALA A 644 26.50 -44.61 -8.42
CA ALA A 644 26.25 -45.11 -9.76
C ALA A 644 24.79 -45.61 -9.92
N GLY A 645 24.15 -45.24 -11.03
CA GLY A 645 22.72 -45.49 -11.27
C GLY A 645 21.76 -44.48 -10.62
N TRP A 646 22.24 -43.49 -9.84
CA TRP A 646 21.46 -42.29 -9.53
C TRP A 646 21.35 -41.40 -10.80
N PRO A 647 20.17 -40.84 -11.14
CA PRO A 647 19.96 -40.16 -12.43
C PRO A 647 20.93 -39.01 -12.73
N TYR A 648 21.37 -38.28 -11.70
CA TYR A 648 22.24 -37.10 -11.85
C TYR A 648 23.73 -37.40 -11.59
N ALA A 649 24.13 -38.68 -11.46
CA ALA A 649 25.50 -39.06 -11.10
C ALA A 649 26.57 -38.51 -12.07
N ALA A 650 26.30 -38.50 -13.38
CA ALA A 650 27.18 -37.93 -14.39
C ALA A 650 26.95 -36.42 -14.67
N GLY A 651 25.97 -35.80 -14.00
CA GLY A 651 25.61 -34.39 -14.17
C GLY A 651 26.40 -33.44 -13.27
N GLY A 652 26.35 -32.16 -13.61
CA GLY A 652 26.74 -31.06 -12.71
C GLY A 652 25.59 -30.66 -11.77
N GLY A 653 25.74 -29.50 -11.13
CA GLY A 653 24.76 -28.97 -10.17
C GLY A 653 25.38 -28.00 -9.17
N TYR A 654 24.59 -27.50 -8.24
CA TYR A 654 25.04 -26.62 -7.16
C TYR A 654 25.61 -27.42 -5.98
N ILE A 655 26.43 -26.75 -5.18
CA ILE A 655 26.92 -27.23 -3.89
C ILE A 655 26.34 -26.36 -2.77
N GLY A 656 26.37 -26.86 -1.55
CA GLY A 656 25.76 -26.19 -0.41
C GLY A 656 26.00 -26.91 0.91
N LEU A 657 25.22 -26.55 1.92
CA LEU A 657 25.20 -27.13 3.25
C LEU A 657 23.76 -27.39 3.68
N TRP A 658 23.54 -28.34 4.58
CA TRP A 658 22.25 -28.56 5.23
C TRP A 658 22.48 -28.74 6.72
N LEU A 659 21.94 -27.85 7.55
CA LEU A 659 22.16 -27.86 9.00
C LEU A 659 20.80 -27.93 9.68
N SER A 660 20.51 -28.99 10.43
CA SER A 660 19.21 -29.18 11.09
C SER A 660 19.37 -29.59 12.55
N GLY A 661 18.64 -28.92 13.45
CA GLY A 661 18.79 -29.07 14.90
C GLY A 661 20.16 -28.64 15.47
N ALA A 662 21.11 -28.21 14.63
CA ALA A 662 22.48 -27.88 14.97
C ALA A 662 22.67 -26.38 15.34
N GLY A 663 21.72 -25.79 16.05
CA GLY A 663 21.63 -24.34 16.28
C GLY A 663 22.75 -23.73 17.14
N ASN A 664 23.63 -24.54 17.73
CA ASN A 664 24.84 -24.07 18.43
C ASN A 664 26.12 -24.24 17.57
N ALA A 665 26.00 -24.69 16.31
CA ALA A 665 27.14 -24.85 15.43
C ALA A 665 27.59 -23.49 14.87
N LEU A 666 28.91 -23.31 14.76
CA LEU A 666 29.53 -22.16 14.10
C LEU A 666 30.36 -22.66 12.92
N LEU A 667 30.25 -21.99 11.78
CA LEU A 667 30.89 -22.37 10.51
C LEU A 667 31.83 -21.26 10.01
N ASP A 668 32.92 -21.68 9.39
CA ASP A 668 33.92 -20.79 8.78
C ASP A 668 34.51 -21.45 7.51
N ASP A 669 35.15 -20.68 6.63
CA ASP A 669 35.80 -21.15 5.39
C ASP A 669 34.97 -22.17 4.58
N PHE A 670 33.81 -21.74 4.05
CA PHE A 670 33.05 -22.57 3.09
C PHE A 670 33.69 -22.52 1.71
N GLY A 671 33.91 -23.67 1.09
CA GLY A 671 34.54 -23.76 -0.22
C GLY A 671 34.12 -24.97 -1.03
N GLY A 672 34.63 -25.04 -2.26
CA GLY A 672 34.24 -26.07 -3.22
C GLY A 672 34.26 -25.59 -4.66
N GLY A 673 33.63 -26.38 -5.53
CA GLY A 673 33.37 -26.05 -6.92
C GLY A 673 33.69 -27.20 -7.88
N THR A 674 33.90 -26.88 -9.16
CA THR A 674 34.29 -27.88 -10.16
C THR A 674 35.69 -28.42 -9.89
N PHE A 675 35.81 -29.72 -9.63
CA PHE A 675 37.10 -30.39 -9.55
C PHE A 675 37.66 -30.62 -10.97
N VAL A 676 38.96 -30.41 -11.14
CA VAL A 676 39.69 -30.74 -12.38
C VAL A 676 40.95 -31.50 -12.00
N ALA A 677 41.03 -32.77 -12.41
CA ALA A 677 42.25 -33.54 -12.24
C ALA A 677 43.39 -32.95 -13.10
N GLY A 678 44.52 -32.63 -12.47
CA GLY A 678 45.71 -32.20 -13.20
C GLY A 678 46.21 -33.29 -14.16
N PRO A 679 46.86 -32.92 -15.28
CA PRO A 679 47.28 -33.89 -16.28
C PRO A 679 48.30 -34.88 -15.69
N THR A 680 47.99 -36.18 -15.77
CA THR A 680 48.91 -37.26 -15.39
C THR A 680 50.24 -37.09 -16.15
N PRO A 681 51.39 -36.99 -15.46
CA PRO A 681 52.66 -36.70 -16.13
C PRO A 681 53.14 -37.89 -16.97
N THR A 682 52.97 -37.80 -18.29
CA THR A 682 53.52 -38.74 -19.26
C THR A 682 55.06 -38.71 -19.22
N ALA A 683 55.68 -39.87 -18.98
CA ALA A 683 57.14 -39.97 -18.88
C ALA A 683 57.82 -40.06 -20.25
N THR A 684 58.61 -39.04 -20.59
CA THR A 684 59.53 -38.99 -21.75
C THR A 684 60.81 -38.22 -21.35
N PRO A 685 61.93 -38.34 -22.09
CA PRO A 685 63.19 -38.72 -21.42
C PRO A 685 64.24 -37.59 -21.32
N SER A 686 65.28 -37.87 -20.51
CA SER A 686 66.48 -37.03 -20.37
C SER A 686 67.21 -36.80 -21.71
N PRO A 687 67.79 -35.61 -21.89
CA PRO A 687 69.24 -35.58 -22.05
C PRO A 687 69.98 -34.42 -21.36
N THR A 688 71.15 -34.75 -20.79
CA THR A 688 72.44 -34.02 -20.84
C THR A 688 72.53 -32.53 -20.45
N ALA A 689 73.44 -32.22 -19.52
CA ALA A 689 73.78 -30.86 -19.06
C ALA A 689 75.01 -30.24 -19.77
N THR A 690 75.11 -28.90 -19.79
CA THR A 690 76.35 -28.14 -20.10
C THR A 690 76.40 -26.77 -19.38
N VAL A 691 77.31 -26.67 -18.40
CA VAL A 691 78.26 -25.56 -18.03
C VAL A 691 77.83 -24.07 -17.99
N THR A 692 78.27 -23.37 -16.92
CA THR A 692 78.14 -21.93 -16.57
C THR A 692 79.12 -21.00 -17.30
N PRO A 693 79.00 -19.65 -17.18
CA PRO A 693 79.94 -18.92 -16.30
C PRO A 693 79.37 -17.69 -15.52
N SER A 694 80.19 -17.15 -14.60
CA SER A 694 80.01 -15.93 -13.76
C SER A 694 80.96 -14.80 -14.27
N PRO A 695 81.11 -13.56 -13.69
CA PRO A 695 80.55 -12.90 -12.48
C PRO A 695 79.73 -11.60 -12.84
N THR A 696 79.60 -10.45 -12.14
CA THR A 696 80.33 -9.74 -11.03
C THR A 696 79.45 -8.65 -10.35
N ALA A 697 79.90 -8.08 -9.22
CA ALA A 697 79.37 -6.86 -8.57
C ALA A 697 79.93 -5.55 -9.22
N THR A 698 79.62 -4.29 -8.86
CA THR A 698 79.10 -3.60 -7.62
C THR A 698 78.47 -2.23 -8.06
N SER A 699 78.08 -1.18 -7.30
CA SER A 699 78.10 -0.73 -5.87
C SER A 699 77.17 0.49 -5.65
N THR A 700 76.72 0.75 -4.42
CA THR A 700 75.91 1.92 -3.97
C THR A 700 76.72 3.23 -3.83
N PRO A 701 76.06 4.41 -3.75
CA PRO A 701 76.04 5.15 -2.46
C PRO A 701 74.72 5.92 -2.13
N SER A 702 74.68 6.51 -0.94
CA SER A 702 73.64 7.39 -0.33
C SER A 702 74.39 8.63 0.30
N PRO A 703 73.86 9.59 1.12
CA PRO A 703 72.52 9.75 1.76
C PRO A 703 72.02 11.23 1.88
N THR A 704 71.19 11.53 2.91
CA THR A 704 70.85 12.87 3.52
C THR A 704 69.60 13.57 2.92
N ALA A 705 68.65 14.20 3.66
CA ALA A 705 68.53 14.56 5.09
C ALA A 705 67.06 14.58 5.63
N THR A 706 66.86 14.88 6.93
CA THR A 706 65.57 15.07 7.64
C THR A 706 65.53 16.45 8.34
N PRO A 707 64.36 17.10 8.49
CA PRO A 707 63.69 17.23 9.82
C PRO A 707 62.15 17.06 9.70
N THR A 708 61.36 16.51 10.64
CA THR A 708 61.22 16.63 12.12
C THR A 708 60.24 17.74 12.56
N ALA A 709 59.30 17.38 13.46
CA ALA A 709 58.03 18.06 13.77
C ALA A 709 58.05 19.17 14.84
N THR A 710 56.90 19.83 15.05
CA THR A 710 56.39 20.44 16.32
C THR A 710 54.86 20.72 16.17
N ALA A 711 54.11 20.93 17.27
CA ALA A 711 52.63 20.98 17.30
C ALA A 711 52.04 22.05 18.26
N THR A 712 50.70 22.21 18.27
CA THR A 712 49.87 22.89 19.34
C THR A 712 49.93 24.45 19.28
N PRO A 713 49.00 25.30 19.84
CA PRO A 713 47.76 25.10 20.65
C PRO A 713 46.42 25.82 20.23
N THR A 714 45.28 25.24 20.66
CA THR A 714 44.17 25.84 21.48
C THR A 714 43.19 26.96 21.00
N ALA A 715 41.91 26.54 20.89
CA ALA A 715 40.60 27.14 21.33
C ALA A 715 40.01 28.50 20.86
N THR A 716 38.69 28.44 20.58
CA THR A 716 37.65 29.45 20.92
C THR A 716 36.29 28.70 21.18
N PRO A 717 35.17 29.31 21.64
CA PRO A 717 34.62 28.90 22.92
C PRO A 717 33.21 28.26 22.91
N THR A 718 32.91 27.51 23.97
CA THR A 718 31.56 27.02 24.31
C THR A 718 30.70 28.14 24.90
N VAL A 719 29.42 28.22 24.51
CA VAL A 719 28.41 29.07 25.15
C VAL A 719 27.54 28.21 26.08
N THR A 720 27.58 28.48 27.37
CA THR A 720 26.70 27.85 28.37
C THR A 720 25.46 28.71 28.60
N VAL A 721 24.27 28.12 28.48
CA VAL A 721 23.00 28.73 28.90
C VAL A 721 22.41 27.96 30.08
N THR A 722 22.26 28.66 31.20
CA THR A 722 21.74 28.09 32.45
C THR A 722 20.20 28.19 32.50
N PRO A 723 19.46 27.09 32.62
CA PRO A 723 18.02 27.15 32.87
C PRO A 723 17.74 27.54 34.32
N THR A 724 17.04 28.66 34.54
CA THR A 724 16.58 29.08 35.87
C THR A 724 15.16 28.59 36.10
N ALA A 725 14.96 27.75 37.12
CA ALA A 725 13.63 27.21 37.46
C ALA A 725 12.71 28.26 38.10
N THR A 726 11.40 28.12 37.90
CA THR A 726 10.34 28.77 38.69
C THR A 726 9.25 27.72 38.97
N PRO A 727 8.78 27.54 40.21
CA PRO A 727 7.97 26.38 40.59
C PRO A 727 6.48 26.53 40.26
N SER A 728 5.85 25.40 39.93
CA SER A 728 4.39 25.26 39.86
C SER A 728 3.81 24.85 41.23
N PRO A 729 2.73 25.48 41.72
CA PRO A 729 1.95 24.99 42.84
C PRO A 729 0.78 24.11 42.38
N ALA A 730 0.69 22.90 42.95
CA ALA A 730 -0.44 21.97 42.78
C ALA A 730 -1.20 21.80 44.13
N PRO A 731 -2.26 20.96 44.22
CA PRO A 731 -3.60 21.45 44.54
C PRO A 731 -3.99 21.40 46.03
N SER A 732 -5.13 22.02 46.36
CA SER A 732 -5.80 21.91 47.66
C SER A 732 -7.20 21.30 47.52
N ALA A 733 -7.74 20.69 48.59
CA ALA A 733 -8.89 19.81 48.54
C ALA A 733 -10.13 20.29 49.34
N THR A 734 -11.29 19.85 48.85
CA THR A 734 -12.56 19.46 49.52
C THR A 734 -12.74 19.75 51.02
N PRO A 735 -13.90 20.30 51.43
CA PRO A 735 -14.88 19.46 52.13
C PRO A 735 -16.36 19.66 51.70
N THR A 736 -17.23 18.71 52.11
CA THR A 736 -18.64 18.55 51.70
C THR A 736 -19.62 18.76 52.87
N ALA A 737 -20.77 19.42 52.65
CA ALA A 737 -22.03 19.36 53.45
C ALA A 737 -23.10 20.35 52.89
N THR A 738 -24.43 20.24 53.07
CA THR A 738 -25.39 19.14 53.41
C THR A 738 -26.83 19.64 53.07
N SER A 739 -27.79 18.71 52.91
CA SER A 739 -29.20 18.92 52.50
C SER A 739 -30.14 19.68 53.46
N THR A 740 -31.24 20.25 52.94
CA THR A 740 -32.54 20.43 53.65
C THR A 740 -33.73 20.35 52.65
N ALA A 741 -34.98 20.29 53.11
CA ALA A 741 -36.09 19.62 52.39
C ALA A 741 -37.38 20.43 52.10
N THR A 742 -38.23 19.81 51.26
CA THR A 742 -39.66 19.95 50.89
C THR A 742 -40.58 20.90 51.72
N PRO A 743 -41.60 21.51 51.07
CA PRO A 743 -42.92 20.86 51.04
C PRO A 743 -43.70 20.93 49.70
N SER A 744 -44.73 20.09 49.58
CA SER A 744 -45.73 20.07 48.48
C SER A 744 -46.98 20.88 48.83
N PRO A 745 -47.82 21.22 47.83
CA PRO A 745 -49.27 21.03 48.01
C PRO A 745 -49.95 20.26 46.85
N THR A 746 -51.21 19.86 47.08
CA THR A 746 -52.03 18.99 46.21
C THR A 746 -53.09 19.79 45.41
N ALA A 747 -53.71 19.12 44.43
CA ALA A 747 -54.62 19.65 43.41
C ALA A 747 -55.91 20.36 43.90
N THR A 748 -56.61 21.00 42.95
CA THR A 748 -58.01 21.45 43.05
C THR A 748 -58.70 21.24 41.70
N VAL A 749 -60.02 20.97 41.70
CA VAL A 749 -60.81 20.56 40.52
C VAL A 749 -62.11 21.38 40.45
N THR A 750 -62.46 21.87 39.25
CA THR A 750 -63.79 22.40 38.88
C THR A 750 -63.97 22.38 37.34
N PRO A 751 -65.18 22.55 36.76
CA PRO A 751 -65.66 21.63 35.72
C PRO A 751 -65.73 22.21 34.29
N GLY A 752 -65.87 21.30 33.30
CA GLY A 752 -66.10 21.65 31.90
C GLY A 752 -67.59 21.68 31.46
N PRO A 753 -67.88 22.12 30.22
CA PRO A 753 -69.24 22.18 29.68
C PRO A 753 -69.64 20.99 28.79
N THR A 754 -70.88 20.55 29.01
CA THR A 754 -71.85 19.84 28.14
C THR A 754 -71.49 19.50 26.68
N ALA A 755 -71.78 18.25 26.29
CA ALA A 755 -71.71 17.77 24.90
C ALA A 755 -73.00 18.03 24.07
N THR A 756 -72.83 18.16 22.76
CA THR A 756 -73.90 18.20 21.74
C THR A 756 -73.69 17.05 20.74
N PRO A 757 -74.73 16.28 20.36
CA PRO A 757 -74.57 15.12 19.49
C PRO A 757 -74.56 15.48 17.99
N THR A 758 -73.73 14.75 17.23
CA THR A 758 -73.58 14.81 15.76
C THR A 758 -73.57 13.35 15.24
N PRO A 759 -74.17 13.02 14.08
CA PRO A 759 -74.80 11.71 13.88
C PRO A 759 -73.86 10.56 13.50
N SER A 760 -74.36 9.33 13.69
CA SER A 760 -73.73 8.07 13.33
C SER A 760 -73.42 7.97 11.82
N PRO A 761 -72.19 7.61 11.41
CA PRO A 761 -71.89 7.28 10.02
C PRO A 761 -72.36 5.86 9.64
N THR A 762 -72.85 5.72 8.42
CA THR A 762 -73.06 4.45 7.71
C THR A 762 -71.69 3.80 7.40
N PRO A 763 -71.56 2.45 7.40
CA PRO A 763 -70.31 1.80 6.98
C PRO A 763 -69.96 2.16 5.52
N SER A 764 -68.78 2.77 5.35
CA SER A 764 -68.14 3.03 4.06
C SER A 764 -67.22 1.84 3.69
N PRO A 765 -67.05 1.47 2.41
CA PRO A 765 -66.26 0.30 2.05
C PRO A 765 -64.78 0.43 2.43
N THR A 766 -64.15 -0.71 2.73
CA THR A 766 -62.73 -0.83 3.04
C THR A 766 -61.87 -0.20 1.92
N PRO A 767 -60.95 0.73 2.24
CA PRO A 767 -60.01 1.22 1.24
C PRO A 767 -59.06 0.08 0.85
N SER A 768 -59.04 -0.26 -0.44
CA SER A 768 -57.93 -1.01 -1.04
C SER A 768 -56.64 -0.20 -0.82
N PRO A 769 -55.48 -0.83 -0.55
CA PRO A 769 -54.23 -0.09 -0.37
C PRO A 769 -53.94 0.78 -1.60
N THR A 770 -53.76 2.08 -1.36
CA THR A 770 -53.22 2.99 -2.37
C THR A 770 -51.80 2.52 -2.69
N PRO A 771 -51.44 2.27 -3.96
CA PRO A 771 -50.08 1.91 -4.30
C PRO A 771 -49.17 3.10 -3.96
N THR A 772 -48.15 2.85 -3.14
CA THR A 772 -47.05 3.80 -2.91
C THR A 772 -46.40 4.10 -4.25
N GLN A 773 -46.56 5.34 -4.72
CA GLN A 773 -45.98 5.78 -5.98
C GLN A 773 -44.45 5.79 -5.82
N ASN A 774 -43.74 5.00 -6.64
CA ASN A 774 -42.28 5.08 -6.71
C ASN A 774 -41.87 6.55 -6.98
N PRO A 775 -40.80 7.06 -6.33
CA PRO A 775 -40.30 8.40 -6.62
C PRO A 775 -39.97 8.53 -8.11
N ASP A 776 -40.22 9.70 -8.70
CA ASP A 776 -40.01 9.87 -10.13
C ASP A 776 -38.52 9.78 -10.51
N VAL A 777 -37.61 10.23 -9.64
CA VAL A 777 -36.16 10.02 -9.82
C VAL A 777 -35.81 8.55 -9.51
N ILE A 778 -35.00 7.96 -10.39
CA ILE A 778 -34.41 6.62 -10.23
C ILE A 778 -32.94 6.75 -9.81
N PHE A 779 -32.23 7.73 -10.41
CA PHE A 779 -30.84 8.02 -10.14
C PHE A 779 -30.47 9.46 -10.51
N SER A 780 -29.50 10.04 -9.81
CA SER A 780 -28.69 11.16 -10.26
C SER A 780 -27.26 10.95 -9.75
N ASP A 781 -26.27 11.12 -10.62
CA ASP A 781 -24.86 11.22 -10.25
C ASP A 781 -24.16 12.22 -11.19
N GLY A 782 -23.59 13.27 -10.61
CA GLY A 782 -22.73 14.24 -11.28
C GLY A 782 -21.26 14.01 -10.98
N PHE A 783 -20.88 12.82 -10.50
CA PHE A 783 -19.51 12.39 -10.17
C PHE A 783 -18.75 13.24 -9.12
N GLU A 784 -19.35 14.31 -8.60
CA GLU A 784 -18.84 15.22 -7.55
C GLU A 784 -18.37 14.56 -6.24
N SER A 785 -18.67 13.27 -6.06
CA SER A 785 -18.09 12.45 -4.98
C SER A 785 -16.60 12.09 -5.23
N GLY A 786 -16.06 12.41 -6.40
CA GLY A 786 -14.71 12.05 -6.84
C GLY A 786 -14.54 10.56 -7.15
N ASN A 787 -15.61 9.77 -7.16
CA ASN A 787 -15.55 8.31 -7.30
C ASN A 787 -16.84 7.68 -7.88
N LEU A 788 -16.83 6.36 -8.09
CA LEU A 788 -17.91 5.62 -8.77
C LEU A 788 -18.96 4.99 -7.82
N ALA A 789 -18.89 5.20 -6.51
CA ALA A 789 -19.67 4.45 -5.51
C ALA A 789 -21.20 4.72 -5.54
N ALA A 790 -21.66 5.75 -6.25
CA ALA A 790 -23.08 5.98 -6.50
C ALA A 790 -23.71 4.93 -7.45
N TRP A 791 -22.89 4.23 -8.24
CA TRP A 791 -23.28 3.19 -9.19
C TRP A 791 -23.30 1.81 -8.54
N SER A 792 -24.17 0.92 -9.01
CA SER A 792 -24.33 -0.43 -8.45
C SER A 792 -23.15 -1.37 -8.71
N SER A 793 -22.40 -1.13 -9.80
CA SER A 793 -21.09 -1.74 -10.07
C SER A 793 -20.39 -1.03 -11.23
N SER A 794 -19.11 -1.32 -11.43
CA SER A 794 -18.32 -0.82 -12.57
C SER A 794 -17.43 -1.91 -13.18
N VAL A 795 -17.00 -1.68 -14.41
CA VAL A 795 -15.91 -2.40 -15.10
C VAL A 795 -14.93 -1.34 -15.57
N VAL A 796 -13.70 -1.37 -15.03
CA VAL A 796 -12.78 -0.22 -15.08
C VAL A 796 -11.48 -0.45 -15.83
N ASP A 797 -11.25 -1.65 -16.37
CA ASP A 797 -10.02 -2.11 -17.08
C ASP A 797 -8.74 -1.41 -16.61
N SER A 798 -8.13 -1.92 -15.53
CA SER A 798 -6.88 -1.40 -14.93
C SER A 798 -6.89 0.07 -14.44
N GLY A 799 -8.03 0.77 -14.49
CA GLY A 799 -8.18 2.17 -14.07
C GLY A 799 -8.54 3.15 -15.21
N ASP A 800 -8.78 2.64 -16.42
CA ASP A 800 -9.16 3.42 -17.60
C ASP A 800 -10.58 3.99 -17.53
N LEU A 801 -11.46 3.43 -16.70
CA LEU A 801 -12.69 4.11 -16.26
C LEU A 801 -12.54 4.64 -14.84
N ARG A 802 -12.57 5.96 -14.67
CA ARG A 802 -12.38 6.64 -13.37
C ARG A 802 -13.03 8.02 -13.36
N VAL A 803 -13.27 8.57 -12.18
CA VAL A 803 -13.68 9.97 -12.03
C VAL A 803 -12.44 10.86 -11.97
N THR A 804 -12.42 11.97 -12.70
CA THR A 804 -11.34 12.98 -12.64
C THR A 804 -11.87 14.40 -12.80
N THR A 805 -11.13 15.37 -12.28
CA THR A 805 -11.41 16.80 -12.48
C THR A 805 -11.24 17.21 -13.95
N GLY A 806 -10.25 16.64 -14.65
CA GLY A 806 -10.01 16.85 -16.08
C GLY A 806 -11.09 16.28 -17.01
N ALA A 807 -12.07 15.54 -16.49
CA ALA A 807 -13.23 15.03 -17.22
C ALA A 807 -14.54 15.76 -16.87
N ALA A 808 -14.50 16.77 -16.00
CA ALA A 808 -15.68 17.54 -15.61
C ALA A 808 -16.24 18.33 -16.80
N LEU A 809 -17.50 18.07 -17.12
CA LEU A 809 -18.32 18.80 -18.09
C LEU A 809 -19.38 19.68 -17.39
N VAL A 810 -19.66 19.38 -16.12
CA VAL A 810 -20.48 20.17 -15.18
C VAL A 810 -19.82 20.08 -13.81
N GLY A 811 -19.64 21.21 -13.12
CA GLY A 811 -19.11 21.20 -11.75
C GLY A 811 -17.62 20.85 -11.64
N LEU A 812 -17.22 19.99 -10.70
CA LEU A 812 -15.81 19.77 -10.35
C LEU A 812 -15.23 18.42 -10.80
N TYR A 813 -16.06 17.41 -11.04
CA TYR A 813 -15.62 16.05 -11.38
C TYR A 813 -16.50 15.40 -12.45
N GLY A 814 -15.90 14.73 -13.43
CA GLY A 814 -16.62 13.94 -14.43
C GLY A 814 -16.04 12.54 -14.63
N LEU A 815 -16.74 11.71 -15.40
CA LEU A 815 -16.36 10.33 -15.70
C LEU A 815 -15.45 10.25 -16.92
N GLN A 816 -14.17 9.95 -16.67
CA GLN A 816 -13.19 9.65 -17.71
C GLN A 816 -13.29 8.19 -18.18
N ALA A 817 -13.32 8.01 -19.50
CA ALA A 817 -13.15 6.71 -20.16
C ALA A 817 -11.97 6.78 -21.14
N VAL A 818 -10.84 6.20 -20.75
CA VAL A 818 -9.69 5.95 -21.63
C VAL A 818 -9.99 4.73 -22.50
N ILE A 819 -9.56 4.73 -23.76
CA ILE A 819 -9.68 3.58 -24.67
C ILE A 819 -8.30 3.26 -25.24
N ASP A 820 -7.67 2.23 -24.68
CA ASP A 820 -6.45 1.57 -25.18
C ASP A 820 -6.73 0.12 -25.66
N SER A 821 -7.78 -0.51 -25.11
CA SER A 821 -8.18 -1.90 -25.32
C SER A 821 -9.42 -2.01 -26.24
N ASN A 822 -9.95 -3.22 -26.37
CA ASN A 822 -11.25 -3.50 -27.02
C ASN A 822 -12.29 -4.02 -26.01
N GLY A 823 -11.97 -3.95 -24.71
CA GLY A 823 -12.86 -4.28 -23.62
C GLY A 823 -14.05 -3.31 -23.55
N GLY A 824 -15.11 -3.75 -22.87
CA GLY A 824 -16.18 -2.86 -22.49
C GLY A 824 -15.94 -2.34 -21.08
N ILE A 825 -15.71 -1.03 -20.94
CA ILE A 825 -15.62 -0.35 -19.64
C ILE A 825 -16.85 0.53 -19.42
N TYR A 826 -17.44 0.45 -18.23
CA TYR A 826 -18.72 1.09 -17.94
C TYR A 826 -19.05 1.06 -16.45
N VAL A 827 -19.82 2.05 -16.02
CA VAL A 827 -20.59 2.00 -14.78
C VAL A 827 -21.97 1.39 -15.03
N THR A 828 -22.57 0.81 -13.99
CA THR A 828 -23.85 0.07 -14.04
C THR A 828 -24.78 0.54 -12.93
N ASP A 829 -26.04 0.85 -13.26
CA ASP A 829 -27.10 1.12 -12.28
C ASP A 829 -28.19 0.04 -12.37
N ALA A 830 -28.49 -0.60 -11.25
CA ALA A 830 -29.48 -1.66 -11.07
C ALA A 830 -30.68 -1.24 -10.18
N ARG A 831 -30.87 0.06 -9.94
CA ARG A 831 -32.06 0.65 -9.28
C ARG A 831 -33.31 0.83 -10.18
N PRO A 832 -33.26 0.81 -11.53
CA PRO A 832 -34.47 0.64 -12.34
C PRO A 832 -35.12 -0.71 -12.01
N ASN A 833 -36.42 -0.76 -11.77
CA ASN A 833 -37.11 -1.99 -11.35
C ASN A 833 -38.35 -2.23 -12.22
N ALA A 834 -38.19 -3.06 -13.25
CA ALA A 834 -39.21 -3.36 -14.25
C ALA A 834 -39.89 -2.09 -14.82
N GLU A 835 -39.11 -1.04 -15.14
CA GLU A 835 -39.66 0.25 -15.54
C GLU A 835 -40.36 0.16 -16.91
N THR A 836 -41.62 0.60 -16.96
CA THR A 836 -42.42 0.72 -18.20
C THR A 836 -42.10 2.00 -18.98
N ARG A 837 -41.45 2.97 -18.35
CA ARG A 837 -40.93 4.18 -18.97
C ARG A 837 -39.63 4.57 -18.28
N TYR A 838 -38.62 4.91 -19.08
CA TYR A 838 -37.30 5.25 -18.59
C TYR A 838 -36.79 6.48 -19.35
N ARG A 839 -36.65 7.60 -18.63
CA ARG A 839 -36.04 8.83 -19.12
C ARG A 839 -34.63 8.94 -18.54
N MET A 840 -33.67 9.40 -19.34
CA MET A 840 -32.32 9.71 -18.85
C MET A 840 -31.68 10.90 -19.57
N ARG A 841 -30.73 11.55 -18.90
CA ARG A 841 -29.82 12.58 -19.41
C ARG A 841 -28.39 12.23 -19.00
N PHE A 842 -27.41 12.56 -19.83
CA PHE A 842 -26.01 12.74 -19.44
C PHE A 842 -25.34 13.79 -20.34
N SER A 843 -24.31 14.47 -19.85
CA SER A 843 -23.35 15.20 -20.69
C SER A 843 -22.33 14.21 -21.27
N PHE A 844 -21.85 14.46 -22.47
CA PHE A 844 -20.85 13.65 -23.16
C PHE A 844 -19.98 14.51 -24.06
N ASP A 845 -18.66 14.40 -23.94
CA ASP A 845 -17.68 15.07 -24.82
C ASP A 845 -16.82 14.03 -25.54
N PRO A 846 -16.84 13.99 -26.89
CA PRO A 846 -15.93 13.17 -27.70
C PRO A 846 -14.43 13.41 -27.47
N ASN A 847 -14.02 14.60 -26.96
CA ASN A 847 -12.66 14.92 -26.54
C ASN A 847 -11.56 14.46 -27.53
N SER A 848 -11.76 14.77 -28.82
CA SER A 848 -10.86 14.42 -29.93
C SER A 848 -10.50 12.93 -30.04
N LEU A 849 -11.38 12.01 -29.60
CA LEU A 849 -11.15 10.56 -29.68
C LEU A 849 -10.79 10.11 -31.10
N THR A 850 -9.59 9.55 -31.25
CA THR A 850 -9.11 9.06 -32.54
C THR A 850 -9.89 7.83 -32.99
N MET A 851 -10.65 7.98 -34.07
CA MET A 851 -11.44 6.92 -34.68
C MET A 851 -11.19 6.82 -36.19
N ALA A 852 -11.05 5.61 -36.71
CA ALA A 852 -11.11 5.40 -38.15
C ALA A 852 -12.52 5.66 -38.70
N ALA A 853 -12.62 6.22 -39.91
CA ALA A 853 -13.89 6.62 -40.51
C ALA A 853 -14.78 5.40 -40.81
N GLY A 854 -15.88 5.27 -40.05
CA GLY A 854 -16.80 4.14 -40.11
C GLY A 854 -16.90 3.35 -38.79
N ASN A 855 -15.91 3.47 -37.89
CA ASN A 855 -15.92 2.82 -36.58
C ASN A 855 -17.10 3.28 -35.73
N ALA A 856 -17.71 2.38 -34.96
CA ALA A 856 -18.88 2.66 -34.13
C ALA A 856 -19.03 1.69 -32.95
N HIS A 857 -19.28 2.23 -31.75
CA HIS A 857 -19.45 1.45 -30.52
C HIS A 857 -20.62 1.99 -29.67
N TYR A 858 -21.05 1.23 -28.67
CA TYR A 858 -22.18 1.59 -27.81
C TYR A 858 -21.69 2.32 -26.55
N ILE A 859 -22.23 3.52 -26.30
CA ILE A 859 -21.90 4.36 -25.13
C ILE A 859 -22.94 4.29 -24.01
N PHE A 860 -24.09 3.65 -24.28
CA PHE A 860 -25.12 3.39 -23.28
C PHE A 860 -25.95 2.15 -23.65
N TYR A 861 -26.28 1.33 -22.66
CA TYR A 861 -27.28 0.24 -22.77
C TYR A 861 -28.31 0.32 -21.64
N GLY A 862 -29.59 0.09 -21.98
CA GLY A 862 -30.66 -0.22 -21.03
C GLY A 862 -31.20 -1.63 -21.29
N TYR A 863 -31.28 -2.44 -20.23
CA TYR A 863 -31.58 -3.86 -20.28
C TYR A 863 -32.96 -4.17 -19.72
N HIS A 864 -33.64 -5.11 -20.38
CA HIS A 864 -34.72 -5.91 -19.83
C HIS A 864 -34.12 -7.14 -19.14
N GLY A 865 -34.43 -7.30 -17.85
CA GLY A 865 -33.68 -8.17 -16.94
C GLY A 865 -32.19 -7.81 -16.94
N SER A 866 -31.34 -8.79 -16.62
CA SER A 866 -29.87 -8.62 -16.56
C SER A 866 -29.14 -8.89 -17.89
N SER A 867 -29.84 -9.17 -18.99
CA SER A 867 -29.23 -9.74 -20.21
C SER A 867 -29.76 -9.24 -21.55
N THR A 868 -31.01 -8.78 -21.64
CA THR A 868 -31.62 -8.42 -22.93
C THR A 868 -31.62 -6.91 -23.14
N VAL A 869 -30.63 -6.38 -23.86
CA VAL A 869 -30.61 -4.94 -24.23
C VAL A 869 -31.90 -4.59 -25.00
N ALA A 870 -32.62 -3.58 -24.50
CA ALA A 870 -33.90 -3.09 -24.99
C ALA A 870 -33.86 -1.60 -25.43
N LEU A 871 -32.89 -0.85 -24.92
CA LEU A 871 -32.55 0.54 -25.26
C LEU A 871 -31.03 0.65 -25.45
N ARG A 872 -30.56 1.44 -26.41
CA ARG A 872 -29.12 1.70 -26.59
C ARG A 872 -28.82 3.05 -27.25
N VAL A 873 -27.65 3.60 -26.95
CA VAL A 873 -27.03 4.72 -27.67
C VAL A 873 -25.70 4.26 -28.26
N GLU A 874 -25.48 4.63 -29.52
CA GLU A 874 -24.36 4.24 -30.35
C GLU A 874 -23.65 5.50 -30.85
N PHE A 875 -22.32 5.51 -30.79
CA PHE A 875 -21.45 6.62 -31.15
C PHE A 875 -20.48 6.18 -32.25
N ARG A 876 -20.17 7.07 -33.19
CA ARG A 876 -19.28 6.79 -34.32
C ARG A 876 -18.49 8.02 -34.75
N PHE A 877 -17.48 7.79 -35.58
CA PHE A 877 -16.87 8.82 -36.43
C PHE A 877 -17.08 8.46 -37.91
N ALA A 878 -17.63 9.38 -38.71
CA ALA A 878 -17.87 9.17 -40.13
C ALA A 878 -17.82 10.48 -40.92
N SER A 879 -17.24 10.43 -42.13
CA SER A 879 -17.14 11.60 -43.03
C SER A 879 -16.45 12.83 -42.42
N GLY A 880 -15.57 12.65 -41.43
CA GLY A 880 -14.84 13.72 -40.76
C GLY A 880 -15.55 14.36 -39.56
N ALA A 881 -16.65 13.77 -39.07
CA ALA A 881 -17.35 14.24 -37.87
C ALA A 881 -17.86 13.08 -37.01
N TYR A 882 -18.08 13.35 -35.73
CA TYR A 882 -18.73 12.41 -34.82
C TYR A 882 -20.25 12.38 -35.05
N ALA A 883 -20.89 11.28 -34.68
CA ALA A 883 -22.34 11.19 -34.68
C ALA A 883 -22.88 10.22 -33.63
N LEU A 884 -24.07 10.53 -33.12
CA LEU A 884 -24.84 9.68 -32.21
C LEU A 884 -26.06 9.07 -32.90
N ARG A 885 -26.52 7.93 -32.38
CA ARG A 885 -27.76 7.25 -32.77
C ARG A 885 -28.39 6.55 -31.58
N ALA A 886 -29.69 6.69 -31.42
CA ALA A 886 -30.47 5.96 -30.41
C ALA A 886 -31.22 4.78 -31.05
N SER A 887 -31.52 3.73 -30.28
CA SER A 887 -32.37 2.61 -30.74
C SER A 887 -33.17 1.98 -29.59
N LEU A 888 -34.38 1.52 -29.91
CA LEU A 888 -35.19 0.65 -29.06
C LEU A 888 -35.49 -0.69 -29.73
N ARG A 889 -35.76 -1.70 -28.93
CA ARG A 889 -36.06 -3.06 -29.39
C ARG A 889 -37.54 -3.41 -29.24
N ASN A 890 -38.12 -3.99 -30.28
CA ASN A 890 -39.50 -4.47 -30.29
C ASN A 890 -39.61 -5.90 -29.71
N ASP A 891 -40.83 -6.41 -29.51
CA ASP A 891 -41.06 -7.74 -28.93
C ASP A 891 -40.59 -8.88 -29.85
N ALA A 892 -40.60 -8.68 -31.17
CA ALA A 892 -39.98 -9.57 -32.16
C ALA A 892 -38.43 -9.56 -32.15
N ASN A 893 -37.79 -8.86 -31.21
CA ASN A 893 -36.35 -8.67 -31.05
C ASN A 893 -35.66 -7.81 -32.13
N THR A 894 -36.42 -7.21 -33.04
CA THR A 894 -35.96 -6.27 -34.07
C THR A 894 -35.64 -4.91 -33.46
N TRP A 895 -34.60 -4.25 -33.97
CA TRP A 895 -34.22 -2.89 -33.58
C TRP A 895 -34.89 -1.83 -34.47
N THR A 896 -35.57 -0.88 -33.83
CA THR A 896 -35.98 0.39 -34.44
C THR A 896 -34.98 1.45 -33.99
N GLN A 897 -34.45 2.24 -34.93
CA GLN A 897 -33.26 3.08 -34.73
C GLN A 897 -33.44 4.46 -35.36
N THR A 898 -32.86 5.50 -34.76
CA THR A 898 -32.88 6.84 -35.35
C THR A 898 -31.98 6.92 -36.58
N ASN A 899 -32.09 8.00 -37.33
CA ASN A 899 -30.98 8.41 -38.19
C ASN A 899 -29.72 8.70 -37.34
N TRP A 900 -28.56 8.65 -37.98
CA TRP A 900 -27.34 9.19 -37.40
C TRP A 900 -27.41 10.71 -37.35
N LEU A 901 -27.04 11.28 -36.20
CA LEU A 901 -27.11 12.70 -35.90
C LEU A 901 -25.70 13.19 -35.61
N THR A 902 -25.18 14.07 -36.47
CA THR A 902 -23.83 14.63 -36.35
C THR A 902 -23.73 15.50 -35.10
N ILE A 903 -22.63 15.36 -34.36
CA ILE A 903 -22.26 16.20 -33.22
C ILE A 903 -20.87 16.80 -33.44
N SER A 904 -20.53 17.85 -32.70
CA SER A 904 -19.20 18.46 -32.68
C SER A 904 -18.22 17.69 -31.79
N ASP A 905 -16.96 18.09 -31.82
CA ASP A 905 -15.91 17.68 -30.87
C ASP A 905 -15.95 18.62 -29.65
N ALA A 906 -17.06 18.56 -28.89
CA ALA A 906 -17.36 19.44 -27.76
C ALA A 906 -18.35 18.75 -26.81
N PRO A 907 -18.52 19.24 -25.57
CA PRO A 907 -19.53 18.72 -24.64
C PRO A 907 -20.95 18.90 -25.18
N HIS A 908 -21.71 17.81 -25.19
CA HIS A 908 -23.10 17.74 -25.62
C HIS A 908 -24.01 17.13 -24.55
N VAL A 909 -25.23 17.66 -24.38
CA VAL A 909 -26.22 17.12 -23.43
C VAL A 909 -27.13 16.13 -24.15
N VAL A 910 -27.02 14.85 -23.81
CA VAL A 910 -27.69 13.72 -24.45
C VAL A 910 -28.89 13.30 -23.59
N GLU A 911 -30.13 13.40 -24.08
CA GLU A 911 -31.36 13.07 -23.30
C GLU A 911 -32.32 12.16 -24.09
N LEU A 912 -32.87 11.13 -23.45
CA LEU A 912 -33.75 10.12 -24.06
C LEU A 912 -35.00 9.85 -23.19
N ASP A 913 -36.14 9.54 -23.83
CA ASP A 913 -37.41 9.13 -23.19
C ASP A 913 -37.90 7.84 -23.85
N TRP A 914 -37.59 6.70 -23.24
CA TRP A 914 -37.98 5.36 -23.70
C TRP A 914 -39.30 4.93 -23.05
N ARG A 915 -40.20 4.35 -23.83
CA ARG A 915 -41.55 3.93 -23.38
C ARG A 915 -41.87 2.54 -23.90
N ALA A 916 -42.32 1.67 -22.99
CA ALA A 916 -42.99 0.43 -23.34
C ALA A 916 -44.40 0.71 -23.92
N ALA A 917 -44.85 -0.17 -24.79
CA ALA A 917 -46.23 -0.22 -25.24
C ALA A 917 -47.19 -0.53 -24.08
N THR A 918 -48.43 -0.04 -24.17
CA THR A 918 -49.38 -0.10 -23.05
C THR A 918 -50.03 -1.47 -22.84
N ALA A 919 -49.97 -2.36 -23.83
CA ALA A 919 -50.52 -3.71 -23.81
C ALA A 919 -49.99 -4.53 -25.00
N ALA A 920 -50.11 -5.86 -24.95
CA ALA A 920 -49.69 -6.76 -26.02
C ALA A 920 -50.33 -6.43 -27.38
N GLY A 921 -49.50 -6.22 -28.40
CA GLY A 921 -49.92 -5.83 -29.75
C GLY A 921 -50.21 -4.33 -29.93
N ALA A 922 -50.03 -3.52 -28.88
CA ALA A 922 -50.24 -2.08 -28.95
C ALA A 922 -49.02 -1.37 -29.55
N ASN A 923 -49.12 -0.95 -30.81
CA ASN A 923 -48.08 -0.16 -31.48
C ASN A 923 -48.11 1.30 -30.98
N ASN A 924 -47.78 1.52 -29.69
CA ASN A 924 -47.74 2.83 -29.05
C ASN A 924 -46.54 3.05 -28.10
N GLY A 925 -45.63 2.07 -27.99
CA GLY A 925 -44.30 2.30 -27.43
C GLY A 925 -43.42 3.14 -28.36
N GLY A 926 -42.29 3.61 -27.83
CA GLY A 926 -41.43 4.54 -28.55
C GLY A 926 -40.17 4.99 -27.81
N LEU A 927 -39.40 5.84 -28.48
CA LEU A 927 -38.17 6.47 -27.99
C LEU A 927 -38.04 7.87 -28.58
N THR A 928 -38.14 8.90 -27.74
CA THR A 928 -37.81 10.27 -28.14
C THR A 928 -36.37 10.58 -27.74
N PHE A 929 -35.64 11.32 -28.59
CA PHE A 929 -34.20 11.60 -28.45
C PHE A 929 -33.92 13.09 -28.63
N TRP A 930 -33.16 13.66 -27.71
CA TRP A 930 -32.71 15.05 -27.68
C TRP A 930 -31.18 15.12 -27.60
N ILE A 931 -30.62 16.16 -28.23
CA ILE A 931 -29.23 16.61 -28.06
C ILE A 931 -29.29 18.11 -27.80
N ASP A 932 -28.58 18.60 -26.79
CA ASP A 932 -28.52 20.01 -26.36
C ASP A 932 -29.90 20.65 -26.13
N GLY A 933 -30.82 19.85 -25.56
CA GLY A 933 -32.22 20.22 -25.33
C GLY A 933 -33.09 20.27 -26.59
N ALA A 934 -32.52 20.19 -27.80
CA ALA A 934 -33.27 20.14 -29.05
C ALA A 934 -33.74 18.71 -29.36
N GLN A 935 -35.02 18.53 -29.72
CA GLN A 935 -35.56 17.21 -30.06
C GLN A 935 -35.11 16.78 -31.46
N VAL A 936 -34.11 15.91 -31.53
CA VAL A 936 -33.44 15.49 -32.78
C VAL A 936 -34.08 14.27 -33.44
N ALA A 937 -34.78 13.41 -32.70
CA ALA A 937 -35.55 12.30 -33.27
C ALA A 937 -36.74 11.87 -32.39
N ASN A 938 -37.72 11.21 -33.00
CA ASN A 938 -38.80 10.52 -32.29
C ASN A 938 -39.17 9.22 -33.02
N LEU A 939 -38.99 8.09 -32.34
CA LEU A 939 -39.42 6.76 -32.79
C LEU A 939 -40.73 6.43 -32.08
N ALA A 940 -41.78 6.13 -32.82
CA ALA A 940 -43.10 5.81 -32.28
C ALA A 940 -43.75 4.69 -33.09
N GLY A 941 -44.80 4.08 -32.55
CA GLY A 941 -45.50 2.98 -33.21
C GLY A 941 -44.80 1.63 -33.02
N VAL A 942 -44.09 1.43 -31.90
CA VAL A 942 -43.36 0.19 -31.61
C VAL A 942 -44.14 -0.66 -30.62
N ASP A 943 -44.30 -1.94 -30.95
CA ASP A 943 -44.77 -3.00 -30.05
C ASP A 943 -43.56 -3.50 -29.23
N ASN A 944 -43.46 -3.04 -27.99
CA ASN A 944 -42.40 -3.40 -27.02
C ASN A 944 -42.98 -3.63 -25.61
N ASP A 945 -44.18 -4.18 -25.52
CA ASP A 945 -44.93 -4.36 -24.26
C ASP A 945 -44.32 -5.45 -23.37
N THR A 946 -43.53 -6.37 -23.93
CA THR A 946 -42.78 -7.39 -23.19
C THR A 946 -41.44 -6.88 -22.66
N ARG A 947 -41.10 -5.60 -22.87
CA ARG A 947 -39.82 -5.00 -22.47
C ARG A 947 -39.98 -4.09 -21.26
N ARG A 948 -39.00 -4.12 -20.35
CA ARG A 948 -38.83 -3.16 -19.25
C ARG A 948 -37.38 -2.69 -19.21
N ILE A 949 -37.08 -1.70 -18.37
CA ILE A 949 -35.71 -1.35 -17.99
C ILE A 949 -35.49 -1.74 -16.52
N ASP A 950 -34.53 -2.64 -16.30
CA ASP A 950 -34.17 -3.26 -15.01
C ASP A 950 -32.69 -3.01 -14.64
N GLN A 951 -31.88 -2.59 -15.62
CA GLN A 951 -30.48 -2.21 -15.44
C GLN A 951 -30.07 -1.26 -16.58
N VAL A 952 -29.19 -0.31 -16.29
CA VAL A 952 -28.54 0.53 -17.30
C VAL A 952 -27.02 0.54 -17.15
N ARG A 953 -26.31 0.90 -18.22
CA ARG A 953 -24.85 1.05 -18.26
C ARG A 953 -24.45 2.28 -19.06
N LEU A 954 -23.46 3.01 -18.57
CA LEU A 954 -22.87 4.21 -19.19
C LEU A 954 -21.34 4.03 -19.29
N GLY A 955 -20.75 4.46 -20.40
CA GLY A 955 -19.33 4.20 -20.73
C GLY A 955 -19.20 3.48 -22.08
N PRO A 956 -17.98 3.17 -22.56
CA PRO A 956 -17.74 2.24 -23.68
C PRO A 956 -18.32 0.82 -23.46
N VAL A 957 -19.65 0.65 -23.48
CA VAL A 957 -20.32 -0.58 -23.00
C VAL A 957 -19.99 -1.82 -23.84
N ALA A 958 -19.93 -1.67 -25.16
CA ALA A 958 -19.64 -2.77 -26.08
C ALA A 958 -19.26 -2.31 -27.49
N GLY A 959 -18.54 -3.15 -28.22
CA GLY A 959 -18.29 -2.98 -29.66
C GLY A 959 -17.16 -2.01 -30.00
N VAL A 960 -16.24 -1.75 -29.08
CA VAL A 960 -15.06 -0.91 -29.33
C VAL A 960 -14.20 -1.53 -30.44
N ASP A 961 -14.09 -0.84 -31.57
CA ASP A 961 -13.22 -1.22 -32.69
C ASP A 961 -11.72 -1.05 -32.34
N SER A 962 -10.84 -1.85 -32.96
CA SER A 962 -9.37 -1.75 -32.75
C SER A 962 -8.73 -0.47 -33.32
N GLY A 963 -9.48 0.31 -34.11
CA GLY A 963 -9.06 1.63 -34.62
C GLY A 963 -9.71 2.81 -33.89
N THR A 964 -10.21 2.59 -32.67
CA THR A 964 -10.84 3.60 -31.80
C THR A 964 -9.98 3.73 -30.54
N ARG A 965 -9.29 4.85 -30.33
CA ARG A 965 -8.32 5.05 -29.25
C ARG A 965 -8.28 6.50 -28.75
N GLY A 966 -7.93 6.69 -27.47
CA GLY A 966 -7.82 8.01 -26.83
C GLY A 966 -8.59 8.07 -25.52
N THR A 967 -9.38 9.13 -25.31
CA THR A 967 -10.20 9.31 -24.09
C THR A 967 -11.44 10.14 -24.42
N TYR A 968 -12.58 9.83 -23.79
CA TYR A 968 -13.74 10.72 -23.75
C TYR A 968 -14.38 10.80 -22.35
N TYR A 969 -15.29 11.75 -22.19
CA TYR A 969 -15.85 12.13 -20.90
C TYR A 969 -17.38 12.01 -20.87
N PHE A 970 -17.94 11.66 -19.71
CA PHE A 970 -19.37 11.77 -19.41
C PHE A 970 -19.59 12.54 -18.11
N ASP A 971 -20.77 13.14 -17.96
CA ASP A 971 -21.11 13.85 -16.73
C ASP A 971 -22.64 13.94 -16.48
N ALA A 972 -23.03 14.47 -15.32
CA ALA A 972 -24.37 14.90 -14.96
C ALA A 972 -25.48 13.86 -15.29
N PHE A 973 -25.19 12.58 -15.04
CA PHE A 973 -26.09 11.48 -15.31
C PHE A 973 -27.33 11.59 -14.42
N GLU A 974 -28.51 11.49 -15.03
CA GLU A 974 -29.77 11.53 -14.30
C GLU A 974 -30.80 10.64 -14.99
N SER A 975 -31.61 9.93 -14.23
CA SER A 975 -32.69 9.11 -14.77
C SER A 975 -33.98 9.17 -13.95
N ARG A 976 -35.10 9.17 -14.66
CA ARG A 976 -36.45 9.38 -14.12
C ARG A 976 -37.49 8.48 -14.79
N ARG A 977 -38.57 8.19 -14.07
CA ARG A 977 -39.71 7.35 -14.51
C ARG A 977 -40.66 8.10 -15.44
N SER A 978 -40.81 9.42 -15.31
CA SER A 978 -41.76 10.16 -16.14
C SER A 978 -41.59 11.68 -16.30
N THR A 979 -41.04 12.45 -15.36
CA THR A 979 -40.93 13.91 -15.56
C THR A 979 -39.85 14.27 -16.60
N TYR A 980 -39.95 15.49 -17.14
CA TYR A 980 -38.91 16.07 -17.98
C TYR A 980 -37.66 16.35 -17.13
N ILE A 981 -36.48 15.95 -17.60
CA ILE A 981 -35.20 16.26 -16.93
C ILE A 981 -34.73 17.63 -17.42
N GLY A 982 -34.60 17.78 -18.75
CA GLY A 982 -34.25 19.05 -19.38
C GLY A 982 -32.74 19.32 -19.48
N PRO A 983 -32.36 20.42 -20.17
CA PRO A 983 -30.96 20.81 -20.32
C PRO A 983 -30.33 21.03 -18.94
N ALA A 984 -29.05 20.69 -18.81
CA ALA A 984 -28.27 21.06 -17.63
C ALA A 984 -28.30 22.59 -17.48
N GLY A 985 -28.53 23.06 -16.25
CA GLY A 985 -28.44 24.49 -15.95
C GLY A 985 -26.97 24.89 -16.00
N GLY A 986 -26.57 25.65 -17.02
CA GLY A 986 -25.23 26.21 -17.11
C GLY A 986 -24.99 27.19 -15.97
N SER A 987 -23.97 26.91 -15.16
CA SER A 987 -23.29 27.83 -14.25
C SER A 987 -22.32 28.70 -15.02
#